data_AF-A0A8S1HN88-F1
#
_entry.id   AF-A0A8S1HN88-F1
#
_cell.length_a   1.000
_cell.length_b   1.000
_cell.length_c   1.000
_cell.angle_alpha   90.00
_cell.angle_beta   90.00
_cell.angle_gamma   90.00
#
_symmetry.space_group_name_H-M   'P 1'
#
loop_
_entity.id
_entity.type
_entity.pdbx_description
1 polymer ?
#
loop_
_entity_poly.entity_id
_entity_poly.type
_entity_poly.pdbx_seq_one_letter_code
_entity_poly.pdbx_strand_id
1 'polypeptide(L)'
;MANQRRTAAGRANSAQRVYRQSQIRYAPGAGGESEISCCVKYSVFGFNVIFFLLGVTLLLIGTWAQIEKNNIYSHLNKASKLYLDPTWLLLVVGLLTFIIGFSGCVGSLRENTSFLTFYSTLLGLLLIAEFSVAVFAYVRRDQLDMYIRNLLNDVVVGYRDDPDLQVLIDTMQESWKCCGINGADDWDRNTYFSIAARNVAGATEAGGVPFSCCVNSSELSFKNFYCGHGVRLKQDVMHRAMAQTASIYTEGCLPKLQLWLNNNVLLVGVSMIIIAIIQVLGICFAQNLKSDVFAQRAKWLIRTALRISQLFWSIFVSAGSSGEVTNSKRRSCGRNQSKNGRGNEKRRRRGERFHFEAEGEPLPQAFIDFVRKERPFKIAASVAFILYTFFFFVPLMFHATSVYRAPFPNVSPNHTINLPIRVILATTDPALVPVVKDLLISLEADLSKIDVVYPLQIDWITEFGGLRDYEDFESNRDILNSSSSTFDVHVAIVEKKRSGQWKHFSATNVQLGVGKWSFVQWLADSEEGASKAAFRVSELVADILLDVPHLNSIVRRDLRERMAPWQIATLPLSHQKRLVWDSAPLAMNYHVQVIHVHDNVAPTPEELELQRKTPKALRIFGKMVERVTNVEVSSEHLWDFDVTRSFLEKDVQERLVLTHDNMQQLLKQVEAQLPTSLDSGAVLRVVVLETANSVTVLDQMGEDSNGLAVASWGAVLARNEKTESRAIAALRIHIGMDAELMPGWSRPPAPLCEWEVARARLRACVDNGMRAASAIRALNEVADKITNIVINDDVAERATRAVQLLFEGLKPGQQPDYEKLVEARKLADSANSDHSLLSLLYFPMDQRFAVFLPIVFPICIATGLSFYRLSITWLTRSWL
;
A
#
# COMPACT_ATOMS: atom_id res chain seq x y z
N MET A 1 74.86 22.51 -30.20
CA MET A 1 76.04 21.73 -30.67
C MET A 1 76.41 20.75 -29.56
N ALA A 2 76.89 19.52 -29.78
CA ALA A 2 76.89 18.61 -30.93
C ALA A 2 77.25 17.18 -30.42
N ASN A 3 77.18 16.13 -31.26
CA ASN A 3 77.47 14.71 -30.95
C ASN A 3 76.40 13.99 -30.08
N GLN A 4 75.46 13.17 -30.56
CA GLN A 4 75.23 12.44 -31.84
C GLN A 4 75.88 11.04 -31.96
N ARG A 5 75.10 9.99 -31.67
CA ARG A 5 75.01 8.63 -32.28
C ARG A 5 73.90 7.88 -31.49
N ARG A 6 72.70 7.56 -31.99
CA ARG A 6 72.27 6.68 -33.12
C ARG A 6 72.76 5.22 -32.95
N THR A 7 71.92 4.17 -33.03
CA THR A 7 70.47 4.07 -33.43
C THR A 7 69.81 2.72 -33.06
N ALA A 8 68.47 2.67 -33.12
CA ALA A 8 67.58 1.49 -33.38
C ALA A 8 67.38 0.42 -32.27
N ALA A 9 66.20 -0.23 -32.11
CA ALA A 9 64.84 0.03 -32.65
C ALA A 9 63.74 -0.76 -31.88
N GLY A 10 62.45 -0.37 -32.02
CA GLY A 10 61.23 -1.13 -31.64
C GLY A 10 60.89 -1.16 -30.13
N ARG A 11 59.80 -0.63 -29.54
CA ARG A 11 58.40 -0.26 -29.91
C ARG A 11 57.36 -1.37 -29.64
N ALA A 12 56.33 -1.02 -28.85
CA ALA A 12 55.20 -1.85 -28.36
C ALA A 12 55.59 -2.97 -27.36
N ASN A 13 54.91 -3.23 -26.25
CA ASN A 13 53.54 -2.87 -25.82
C ASN A 13 53.43 -2.54 -24.31
N SER A 14 52.28 -1.97 -23.90
CA SER A 14 51.95 -1.63 -22.51
C SER A 14 51.05 -2.68 -21.83
N ALA A 15 51.57 -3.39 -20.82
CA ALA A 15 50.76 -4.15 -19.85
C ALA A 15 51.58 -4.47 -18.58
N GLN A 16 50.86 -4.78 -17.48
CA GLN A 16 51.33 -5.57 -16.32
C GLN A 16 52.64 -5.13 -15.62
N ARG A 17 52.54 -4.02 -14.86
CA ARG A 17 53.02 -4.05 -13.46
C ARG A 17 52.04 -4.88 -12.62
N VAL A 18 52.46 -5.24 -11.39
CA VAL A 18 51.72 -6.05 -10.40
C VAL A 18 51.63 -7.55 -10.74
N TYR A 19 52.59 -8.32 -10.22
CA TYR A 19 52.32 -9.48 -9.34
C TYR A 19 53.61 -9.96 -8.62
N ARG A 20 54.22 -9.10 -7.79
CA ARG A 20 55.32 -9.52 -6.90
C ARG A 20 54.72 -10.17 -5.65
N GLN A 21 54.23 -11.40 -5.79
CA GLN A 21 53.70 -12.16 -4.66
C GLN A 21 54.85 -12.71 -3.80
N SER A 22 54.67 -12.71 -2.48
CA SER A 22 55.74 -12.91 -1.49
C SER A 22 56.24 -14.35 -1.44
N GLN A 23 57.49 -14.57 -1.86
CA GLN A 23 58.26 -15.75 -1.41
C GLN A 23 58.51 -15.63 0.11
N ILE A 24 57.79 -16.40 0.91
CA ILE A 24 58.08 -16.55 2.33
C ILE A 24 59.36 -17.39 2.47
N ARG A 25 60.45 -16.73 2.89
CA ARG A 25 61.78 -17.35 2.99
C ARG A 25 61.89 -18.17 4.28
N TYR A 26 61.56 -19.45 4.22
CA TYR A 26 61.83 -20.38 5.31
C TYR A 26 63.35 -20.56 5.51
N ALA A 27 63.88 -19.99 6.58
CA ALA A 27 65.25 -20.23 7.04
C ALA A 27 65.22 -21.24 8.21
N PRO A 28 65.81 -22.45 8.08
CA PRO A 28 65.86 -23.42 9.17
C PRO A 28 66.94 -23.06 10.20
N GLY A 29 66.68 -22.02 11.00
CA GLY A 29 67.52 -21.65 12.14
C GLY A 29 67.26 -22.54 13.36
N ALA A 30 68.32 -23.09 13.96
CA ALA A 30 68.21 -23.83 15.22
C ALA A 30 68.17 -22.87 16.41
N GLY A 31 67.03 -22.77 17.09
CA GLY A 31 66.82 -21.94 18.27
C GLY A 31 65.60 -22.38 19.07
N GLY A 32 65.58 -22.07 20.37
CA GLY A 32 64.52 -22.49 21.30
C GLY A 32 63.30 -21.56 21.35
N GLU A 33 63.22 -20.58 20.44
CA GLU A 33 62.29 -19.45 20.53
C GLU A 33 60.91 -19.77 19.92
N SER A 34 59.88 -19.05 20.36
CA SER A 34 58.50 -19.23 19.92
C SER A 34 58.23 -18.49 18.61
N GLU A 35 57.74 -19.19 17.59
CA GLU A 35 57.43 -18.60 16.26
C GLU A 35 56.19 -17.68 16.25
N ILE A 36 55.50 -17.53 17.37
CA ILE A 36 54.35 -16.63 17.51
C ILE A 36 54.86 -15.19 17.53
N SER A 37 54.41 -14.36 16.59
CA SER A 37 54.86 -12.98 16.49
C SER A 37 54.44 -12.16 17.71
N CYS A 38 55.39 -11.93 18.61
CA CYS A 38 55.24 -11.16 19.86
C CYS A 38 54.57 -9.80 19.61
N CYS A 39 54.99 -9.10 18.55
CA CYS A 39 54.41 -7.82 18.15
C CYS A 39 52.93 -7.93 17.75
N VAL A 40 52.53 -8.99 17.02
CA VAL A 40 51.13 -9.21 16.64
C VAL A 40 50.30 -9.59 17.86
N LYS A 41 50.81 -10.48 18.73
CA LYS A 41 50.14 -10.89 19.98
C LYS A 41 49.81 -9.68 20.86
N TYR A 42 50.78 -8.82 21.14
CA TYR A 42 50.58 -7.65 21.98
C TYR A 42 49.84 -6.49 21.27
N SER A 43 49.90 -6.38 19.94
CA SER A 43 49.07 -5.42 19.20
C SER A 43 47.58 -5.79 19.26
N VAL A 44 47.23 -7.06 19.00
CA VAL A 44 45.84 -7.54 19.10
C VAL A 44 45.31 -7.38 20.52
N PHE A 45 46.13 -7.69 21.53
CA PHE A 45 45.78 -7.44 22.92
C PHE A 45 45.57 -5.95 23.22
N GLY A 46 46.54 -5.09 22.90
CA GLY A 46 46.51 -3.66 23.25
C GLY A 46 45.30 -2.91 22.69
N PHE A 47 44.96 -3.12 21.41
CA PHE A 47 43.75 -2.52 20.83
C PHE A 47 42.46 -3.06 21.48
N ASN A 48 42.39 -4.36 21.78
CA ASN A 48 41.20 -4.96 22.38
C ASN A 48 40.99 -4.63 23.86
N VAL A 49 42.06 -4.31 24.61
CA VAL A 49 41.93 -3.80 25.99
C VAL A 49 41.18 -2.47 26.01
N ILE A 50 41.42 -1.60 25.03
CA ILE A 50 40.71 -0.31 24.92
C ILE A 50 39.21 -0.56 24.67
N PHE A 51 38.86 -1.40 23.68
CA PHE A 51 37.45 -1.74 23.42
C PHE A 51 36.78 -2.47 24.59
N PHE A 52 37.52 -3.32 25.33
CA PHE A 52 37.02 -3.99 26.53
C PHE A 52 36.69 -2.97 27.64
N LEU A 53 37.59 -2.04 27.95
CA LEU A 53 37.38 -1.00 28.96
C LEU A 53 36.26 -0.03 28.57
N LEU A 54 36.16 0.33 27.29
CA LEU A 54 35.04 1.13 26.77
C LEU A 54 33.71 0.38 26.91
N GLY A 55 33.66 -0.91 26.55
CA GLY A 55 32.46 -1.74 26.71
C GLY A 55 32.01 -1.87 28.17
N VAL A 56 32.94 -2.11 29.10
CA VAL A 56 32.66 -2.08 30.55
C VAL A 56 32.12 -0.71 30.98
N THR A 57 32.71 0.39 30.51
CA THR A 57 32.28 1.74 30.88
C THR A 57 30.87 2.06 30.37
N LEU A 58 30.56 1.71 29.11
CA LEU A 58 29.22 1.86 28.53
C LEU A 58 28.18 1.00 29.25
N LEU A 59 28.53 -0.24 29.61
CA LEU A 59 27.65 -1.11 30.38
C LEU A 59 27.39 -0.57 31.80
N LEU A 60 28.39 -0.03 32.48
CA LEU A 60 28.21 0.57 33.81
C LEU A 60 27.32 1.81 33.74
N ILE A 61 27.56 2.73 32.79
CA ILE A 61 26.75 3.94 32.59
C ILE A 61 25.30 3.58 32.21
N GLY A 62 25.11 2.70 31.23
CA GLY A 62 23.78 2.26 30.79
C GLY A 62 23.01 1.52 31.90
N THR A 63 23.69 0.68 32.69
CA THR A 63 23.06 -0.02 33.82
C THR A 63 22.67 0.94 34.94
N TRP A 64 23.54 1.91 35.26
CA TRP A 64 23.25 2.94 36.26
C TRP A 64 22.06 3.81 35.85
N ALA A 65 22.04 4.29 34.60
CA ALA A 65 20.92 5.05 34.04
C ALA A 65 19.60 4.23 34.04
N GLN A 66 19.64 2.94 33.69
CA GLN A 66 18.45 2.08 33.71
C GLN A 66 17.92 1.85 35.14
N ILE A 67 18.81 1.71 36.14
CA ILE A 67 18.41 1.59 37.55
C ILE A 67 17.71 2.87 38.02
N GLU A 68 18.28 4.05 37.73
CA GLU A 68 17.70 5.34 38.12
C GLU A 68 16.34 5.56 37.43
N LYS A 69 16.24 5.30 36.12
CA LYS A 69 15.00 5.38 35.35
C LYS A 69 13.91 4.45 35.90
N ASN A 70 14.27 3.21 36.26
CA ASN A 70 13.33 2.24 36.81
C ASN A 70 12.85 2.61 38.23
N ASN A 71 13.69 3.25 39.04
CA ASN A 71 13.33 3.68 40.40
C ASN A 71 12.34 4.86 40.42
N ILE A 72 12.39 5.74 39.42
CA ILE A 72 11.61 7.00 39.39
C ILE A 72 10.28 6.85 38.63
N TYR A 73 10.25 6.07 37.54
CA TYR A 73 9.13 6.08 36.58
C TYR A 73 8.31 4.76 36.53
N SER A 74 8.23 4.05 37.67
CA SER A 74 7.77 2.66 37.82
C SER A 74 6.31 2.32 37.44
N HIS A 75 5.52 3.27 36.89
CA HIS A 75 4.06 3.12 36.75
C HIS A 75 3.46 3.40 35.35
N LEU A 76 4.27 3.63 34.30
CA LEU A 76 3.75 3.89 32.94
C LEU A 76 3.93 2.71 31.98
N ASN A 77 2.81 2.12 31.56
CA ASN A 77 2.76 1.07 30.53
C ASN A 77 3.19 1.60 29.14
N LYS A 78 4.48 1.53 28.82
CA LYS A 78 5.04 1.87 27.50
C LYS A 78 5.91 0.76 26.90
N ALA A 79 5.35 -0.45 26.78
CA ALA A 79 5.99 -1.58 26.08
C ALA A 79 6.25 -1.33 24.57
N SER A 80 5.70 -0.26 24.00
CA SER A 80 5.67 0.03 22.57
C SER A 80 6.85 0.84 22.01
N LYS A 81 7.73 1.43 22.84
CA LYS A 81 8.87 2.28 22.36
C LYS A 81 10.27 1.84 22.79
N LEU A 82 10.46 0.55 23.08
CA LEU A 82 11.74 -0.08 23.47
C LEU A 82 12.94 0.24 22.53
N TYR A 83 12.70 0.51 21.25
CA TYR A 83 13.76 0.80 20.26
C TYR A 83 14.29 2.24 20.27
N LEU A 84 13.64 3.17 20.98
CA LEU A 84 14.01 4.59 21.00
C LEU A 84 14.67 5.06 22.31
N ASP A 85 14.77 4.20 23.32
CA ASP A 85 15.39 4.55 24.60
C ASP A 85 16.93 4.62 24.46
N PRO A 86 17.57 5.78 24.72
CA PRO A 86 19.03 5.92 24.66
C PRO A 86 19.77 4.95 25.59
N THR A 87 19.15 4.58 26.71
CA THR A 87 19.69 3.67 27.73
C THR A 87 19.85 2.25 27.17
N TRP A 88 18.83 1.76 26.45
CA TRP A 88 18.86 0.45 25.80
C TRP A 88 19.89 0.40 24.67
N LEU A 89 20.02 1.49 23.89
CA LEU A 89 21.04 1.61 22.85
C LEU A 89 22.46 1.54 23.47
N LEU A 90 22.72 2.29 24.54
CA LEU A 90 24.00 2.25 25.27
C LEU A 90 24.32 0.85 25.82
N LEU A 91 23.33 0.15 26.37
CA LEU A 91 23.49 -1.22 26.87
C LEU A 91 23.82 -2.22 25.76
N VAL A 92 23.12 -2.17 24.62
CA VAL A 92 23.36 -3.09 23.49
C VAL A 92 24.73 -2.84 22.85
N VAL A 93 25.12 -1.57 22.63
CA VAL A 93 26.44 -1.21 22.08
C VAL A 93 27.56 -1.53 23.09
N GLY A 94 27.34 -1.29 24.38
CA GLY A 94 28.27 -1.67 25.45
C GLY A 94 28.49 -3.17 25.54
N LEU A 95 27.43 -3.98 25.44
CA LEU A 95 27.51 -5.45 25.46
C LEU A 95 28.28 -5.99 24.23
N LEU A 96 27.98 -5.47 23.04
CA LEU A 96 28.65 -5.86 21.81
C LEU A 96 30.15 -5.53 21.84
N THR A 97 30.51 -4.31 22.23
CA THR A 97 31.92 -3.87 22.35
C THR A 97 32.68 -4.64 23.44
N PHE A 98 32.03 -4.93 24.57
CA PHE A 98 32.58 -5.79 25.63
C PHE A 98 32.89 -7.20 25.12
N ILE A 99 31.96 -7.85 24.41
CA ILE A 99 32.15 -9.22 23.86
C ILE A 99 33.30 -9.26 22.85
N ILE A 100 33.42 -8.24 21.98
CA ILE A 100 34.54 -8.12 21.02
C ILE A 100 35.86 -7.96 21.77
N GLY A 101 35.97 -6.97 22.66
CA GLY A 101 37.20 -6.72 23.43
C GLY A 101 37.62 -7.91 24.28
N PHE A 102 36.68 -8.55 24.98
CA PHE A 102 36.93 -9.74 25.79
C PHE A 102 37.44 -10.92 24.95
N SER A 103 36.77 -11.23 23.84
CA SER A 103 37.18 -12.36 22.98
C SER A 103 38.51 -12.12 22.27
N GLY A 104 38.80 -10.88 21.87
CA GLY A 104 40.11 -10.47 21.35
C GLY A 104 41.23 -10.57 22.38
N CYS A 105 40.99 -10.10 23.61
CA CYS A 105 41.96 -10.19 24.71
C CYS A 105 42.24 -11.63 25.15
N VAL A 106 41.20 -12.44 25.41
CA VAL A 106 41.36 -13.84 25.84
C VAL A 106 41.93 -14.70 24.72
N GLY A 107 41.50 -14.48 23.48
CA GLY A 107 42.02 -15.18 22.30
C GLY A 107 43.52 -14.94 22.08
N SER A 108 43.97 -13.68 22.18
CA SER A 108 45.38 -13.33 22.00
C SER A 108 46.26 -13.75 23.18
N LEU A 109 45.87 -13.48 24.43
CA LEU A 109 46.68 -13.83 25.60
C LEU A 109 46.82 -15.35 25.81
N ARG A 110 45.70 -16.10 25.75
CA ARG A 110 45.69 -17.56 25.96
C ARG A 110 45.96 -18.38 24.69
N GLU A 111 46.31 -17.74 23.58
CA GLU A 111 46.59 -18.38 22.29
C GLU A 111 45.46 -19.35 21.87
N ASN A 112 44.23 -18.94 22.16
CA ASN A 112 43.05 -19.78 22.02
C ASN A 112 42.43 -19.59 20.63
N THR A 113 42.74 -20.53 19.74
CA THR A 113 42.23 -20.64 18.37
C THR A 113 40.71 -20.51 18.24
N SER A 114 39.94 -20.92 19.25
CA SER A 114 38.47 -20.81 19.23
C SER A 114 38.01 -19.37 19.50
N PHE A 115 38.55 -18.70 20.53
CA PHE A 115 38.25 -17.29 20.80
C PHE A 115 38.76 -16.36 19.68
N LEU A 116 39.95 -16.61 19.14
CA LEU A 116 40.46 -15.88 17.96
C LEU A 116 39.55 -16.07 16.73
N THR A 117 38.99 -17.26 16.54
CA THR A 117 38.02 -17.51 15.45
C THR A 117 36.71 -16.78 15.71
N PHE A 118 36.15 -16.87 16.92
CA PHE A 118 34.92 -16.14 17.29
C PHE A 118 35.07 -14.62 17.10
N TYR A 119 36.14 -14.03 17.62
CA TYR A 119 36.49 -12.61 17.44
C TYR A 119 36.54 -12.19 15.96
N SER A 120 37.28 -12.95 15.13
CA SER A 120 37.43 -12.63 13.70
C SER A 120 36.16 -12.87 12.89
N THR A 121 35.32 -13.83 13.26
CA THR A 121 33.98 -14.02 12.67
C THR A 121 33.05 -12.87 13.06
N LEU A 122 33.05 -12.44 14.33
CA LEU A 122 32.21 -11.35 14.82
C LEU A 122 32.56 -10.01 14.14
N LEU A 123 33.85 -9.68 13.99
CA LEU A 123 34.28 -8.54 13.18
C LEU A 123 33.88 -8.69 11.70
N GLY A 124 33.97 -9.89 11.13
CA GLY A 124 33.54 -10.14 9.75
C GLY A 124 32.04 -9.92 9.53
N LEU A 125 31.20 -10.33 10.50
CA LEU A 125 29.76 -10.07 10.47
C LEU A 125 29.43 -8.57 10.59
N LEU A 126 30.16 -7.84 11.44
CA LEU A 126 29.99 -6.38 11.56
C LEU A 126 30.40 -5.65 10.29
N LEU A 127 31.51 -6.03 9.65
CA LEU A 127 31.93 -5.46 8.36
C LEU A 127 30.88 -5.68 7.25
N ILE A 128 30.24 -6.85 7.22
CA ILE A 128 29.14 -7.16 6.29
C ILE A 128 27.89 -6.32 6.62
N ALA A 129 27.56 -6.16 7.90
CA ALA A 129 26.42 -5.35 8.34
C ALA A 129 26.63 -3.86 8.04
N GLU A 130 27.81 -3.31 8.32
CA GLU A 130 28.21 -1.94 8.02
C GLU A 130 28.11 -1.64 6.51
N PHE A 131 28.66 -2.52 5.68
CA PHE A 131 28.54 -2.41 4.22
C PHE A 131 27.07 -2.50 3.75
N SER A 132 26.27 -3.40 4.34
CA SER A 132 24.85 -3.56 4.00
C SER A 132 24.01 -2.34 4.39
N VAL A 133 24.29 -1.72 5.55
CA VAL A 133 23.64 -0.46 5.98
C VAL A 133 24.05 0.70 5.07
N ALA A 134 25.34 0.81 4.70
CA ALA A 134 25.79 1.84 3.77
C ALA A 134 25.15 1.72 2.38
N VAL A 135 25.04 0.50 1.84
CA VAL A 135 24.34 0.24 0.56
C VAL A 135 22.84 0.51 0.70
N PHE A 136 22.19 0.10 1.79
CA PHE A 136 20.77 0.36 2.03
C PHE A 136 20.48 1.86 2.11
N ALA A 137 21.27 2.63 2.87
CA ALA A 137 21.10 4.07 3.03
C ALA A 137 21.28 4.83 1.71
N TYR A 138 22.17 4.36 0.83
CA TYR A 138 22.33 4.92 -0.51
C TYR A 138 21.18 4.55 -1.46
N VAL A 139 20.82 3.26 -1.55
CA VAL A 139 19.82 2.74 -2.50
C VAL A 139 18.39 3.11 -2.11
N ARG A 140 18.07 3.19 -0.81
CA ARG A 140 16.74 3.49 -0.28
C ARG A 140 16.67 4.84 0.44
N ARG A 141 17.50 5.81 0.07
CA ARG A 141 17.61 7.12 0.73
C ARG A 141 16.25 7.79 1.00
N ASP A 142 15.29 7.67 0.06
CA ASP A 142 14.00 8.35 0.14
C ASP A 142 13.03 7.61 1.11
N GLN A 143 13.15 6.28 1.24
CA GLN A 143 12.46 5.52 2.31
C GLN A 143 13.11 5.71 3.68
N LEU A 144 14.44 5.83 3.72
CA LEU A 144 15.17 6.17 4.94
C LEU A 144 14.78 7.57 5.44
N ASP A 145 14.58 8.53 4.55
CA ASP A 145 14.07 9.87 4.89
C ASP A 145 12.65 9.82 5.47
N MET A 146 11.72 9.09 4.86
CA MET A 146 10.38 8.88 5.45
C MET A 146 10.45 8.21 6.82
N TYR A 147 11.32 7.21 7.00
CA TYR A 147 11.50 6.54 8.28
C TYR A 147 12.06 7.49 9.35
N ILE A 148 13.09 8.28 9.02
CA ILE A 148 13.67 9.29 9.92
C ILE A 148 12.66 10.39 10.25
N ARG A 149 11.86 10.86 9.28
CA ARG A 149 10.76 11.82 9.52
C ARG A 149 9.77 11.28 10.54
N ASN A 150 9.29 10.05 10.36
CA ASN A 150 8.35 9.44 11.28
C ASN A 150 8.95 9.24 12.68
N LEU A 151 10.19 8.75 12.76
CA LEU A 151 10.94 8.57 14.01
C LEU A 151 11.13 9.89 14.77
N LEU A 152 11.39 11.00 14.07
CA LEU A 152 11.56 12.33 14.66
C LEU A 152 10.22 13.01 15.01
N ASN A 153 9.16 12.82 14.21
CA ASN A 153 7.81 13.29 14.55
C ASN A 153 7.33 12.67 15.87
N ASP A 154 7.67 11.41 16.12
CA ASP A 154 7.38 10.68 17.35
C ASP A 154 8.03 11.30 18.60
N VAL A 155 9.14 12.03 18.45
CA VAL A 155 9.80 12.80 19.52
C VAL A 155 9.01 14.07 19.86
N VAL A 156 8.49 14.77 18.84
CA VAL A 156 7.63 15.97 19.03
C VAL A 156 6.32 15.59 19.74
N VAL A 157 5.69 14.49 19.34
CA VAL A 157 4.48 13.96 20.01
C VAL A 157 4.80 13.63 21.47
N GLY A 158 5.90 12.91 21.73
CA GLY A 158 6.29 12.47 23.08
C GLY A 158 6.93 13.52 24.00
N TYR A 159 7.11 14.77 23.56
CA TYR A 159 7.93 15.79 24.24
C TYR A 159 7.60 16.05 25.72
N ARG A 160 6.34 15.87 26.14
CA ARG A 160 5.90 16.04 27.54
C ARG A 160 5.63 14.73 28.27
N ASP A 161 5.74 13.59 27.59
CA ASP A 161 5.44 12.27 28.13
C ASP A 161 6.72 11.45 28.45
N ASP A 162 7.90 11.98 28.11
CA ASP A 162 9.20 11.35 28.35
C ASP A 162 10.33 12.42 28.42
N PRO A 163 11.05 12.56 29.54
CA PRO A 163 12.09 13.57 29.70
C PRO A 163 13.32 13.32 28.80
N ASP A 164 13.59 12.08 28.39
CA ASP A 164 14.73 11.78 27.50
C ASP A 164 14.45 12.32 26.08
N LEU A 165 13.20 12.23 25.62
CA LEU A 165 12.73 12.83 24.38
C LEU A 165 12.76 14.36 24.46
N GLN A 166 12.42 14.93 25.63
CA GLN A 166 12.49 16.36 25.88
C GLN A 166 13.93 16.89 25.71
N VAL A 167 14.89 16.29 26.43
CA VAL A 167 16.31 16.66 26.36
C VAL A 167 16.89 16.45 24.96
N LEU A 168 16.50 15.37 24.26
CA LEU A 168 16.95 15.08 22.90
C LEU A 168 16.58 16.20 21.92
N ILE A 169 15.30 16.60 21.86
CA ILE A 169 14.87 17.61 20.89
C ILE A 169 15.25 19.03 21.31
N ASP A 170 15.28 19.34 22.61
CA ASP A 170 15.78 20.64 23.09
C ASP A 170 17.26 20.82 22.72
N THR A 171 18.08 19.77 22.91
CA THR A 171 19.50 19.77 22.50
C THR A 171 19.65 19.90 20.98
N MET A 172 18.81 19.23 20.18
CA MET A 172 18.81 19.31 18.71
C MET A 172 18.49 20.73 18.23
N GLN A 173 17.45 21.35 18.79
CA GLN A 173 16.96 22.68 18.43
C GLN A 173 17.97 23.79 18.80
N GLU A 174 18.57 23.72 19.99
CA GLU A 174 19.61 24.66 20.42
C GLU A 174 20.93 24.48 19.65
N SER A 175 21.35 23.24 19.37
CA SER A 175 22.61 22.95 18.67
C SER A 175 22.58 23.34 17.20
N TRP A 176 21.46 23.12 16.51
CA TRP A 176 21.34 23.33 15.05
C TRP A 176 20.52 24.57 14.67
N LYS A 177 20.04 25.34 15.66
CA LYS A 177 19.32 26.62 15.48
C LYS A 177 18.10 26.47 14.57
N CYS A 178 17.19 25.61 15.02
CA CYS A 178 16.02 25.13 14.29
C CYS A 178 14.83 24.93 15.23
N CYS A 179 13.63 24.73 14.68
CA CYS A 179 12.43 24.44 15.46
C CYS A 179 11.54 23.42 14.74
N GLY A 180 11.02 22.44 15.49
CA GLY A 180 10.29 21.31 14.92
C GLY A 180 11.17 20.44 14.00
N ILE A 181 10.53 19.56 13.21
CA ILE A 181 11.25 18.60 12.35
C ILE A 181 11.44 19.18 10.96
N ASN A 182 10.35 19.67 10.36
CA ASN A 182 10.28 20.32 9.05
C ASN A 182 10.13 21.85 9.22
N GLY A 183 9.47 22.29 10.30
CA GLY A 183 9.40 23.69 10.74
C GLY A 183 8.65 23.83 12.06
N ALA A 184 8.51 25.07 12.54
CA ALA A 184 7.87 25.37 13.82
C ALA A 184 6.41 24.88 13.96
N ASP A 185 5.73 24.59 12.86
CA ASP A 185 4.34 24.10 12.85
C ASP A 185 4.17 22.62 13.18
N ASP A 186 5.24 21.81 13.17
CA ASP A 186 5.15 20.40 13.62
C ASP A 186 4.71 20.27 15.09
N TRP A 187 4.81 21.35 15.89
CA TRP A 187 4.32 21.40 17.27
C TRP A 187 2.79 21.26 17.40
N ASP A 188 2.01 21.40 16.32
CA ASP A 188 0.58 21.03 16.33
C ASP A 188 0.33 19.53 16.50
N ARG A 189 1.35 18.68 16.29
CA ARG A 189 1.28 17.25 16.57
C ARG A 189 1.34 16.93 18.07
N ASN A 190 1.73 17.89 18.91
CA ASN A 190 1.81 17.71 20.35
C ASN A 190 0.52 18.18 21.04
N THR A 191 -0.01 17.34 21.94
CA THR A 191 -1.29 17.57 22.65
C THR A 191 -1.31 18.85 23.51
N TYR A 192 -0.16 19.33 23.98
CA TYR A 192 -0.06 20.53 24.83
C TYR A 192 0.22 21.81 24.02
N PHE A 193 1.01 21.70 22.95
CA PHE A 193 1.42 22.85 22.12
C PHE A 193 0.50 23.13 20.92
N SER A 194 -0.41 22.22 20.55
CA SER A 194 -1.31 22.43 19.42
C SER A 194 -2.24 23.63 19.60
N ILE A 195 -2.54 24.32 18.50
CA ILE A 195 -3.48 25.46 18.50
C ILE A 195 -4.88 25.02 19.01
N ALA A 196 -5.30 23.80 18.68
CA ALA A 196 -6.59 23.23 19.10
C ALA A 196 -6.69 22.99 20.62
N ALA A 197 -5.57 22.72 21.32
CA ALA A 197 -5.56 22.48 22.76
C ALA A 197 -6.08 23.67 23.58
N ARG A 198 -6.04 24.89 23.03
CA ARG A 198 -6.62 26.10 23.62
C ARG A 198 -8.12 25.96 23.89
N ASN A 199 -8.85 25.37 22.95
CA ASN A 199 -10.31 25.26 22.98
C ASN A 199 -10.78 23.96 23.63
N VAL A 200 -9.96 22.90 23.57
CA VAL A 200 -10.33 21.55 24.06
C VAL A 200 -9.88 21.30 25.50
N ALA A 201 -8.71 21.82 25.90
CA ALA A 201 -8.06 21.49 27.18
C ALA A 201 -7.71 22.72 28.03
N GLY A 202 -7.91 23.94 27.53
CA GLY A 202 -7.47 25.17 28.21
C GLY A 202 -5.95 25.25 28.39
N ALA A 203 -5.18 24.50 27.60
CA ALA A 203 -3.73 24.37 27.77
C ALA A 203 -3.04 25.72 27.57
N THR A 204 -2.27 26.17 28.56
CA THR A 204 -1.57 27.47 28.53
C THR A 204 -0.58 27.57 27.38
N GLU A 205 0.02 26.45 26.96
CA GLU A 205 1.08 26.39 25.95
C GLU A 205 0.57 26.24 24.51
N ALA A 206 -0.75 26.22 24.32
CA ALA A 206 -1.40 26.05 23.02
C ALA A 206 -0.98 27.13 22.00
N GLY A 207 -0.63 26.70 20.78
CA GLY A 207 -0.06 27.57 19.76
C GLY A 207 1.30 28.19 20.15
N GLY A 208 2.02 27.58 21.08
CA GLY A 208 3.41 27.91 21.41
C GLY A 208 4.42 26.97 20.75
N VAL A 209 5.68 27.18 21.10
CA VAL A 209 6.81 26.25 20.89
C VAL A 209 7.70 26.26 22.14
N PRO A 210 8.55 25.24 22.39
CA PRO A 210 9.49 25.25 23.51
C PRO A 210 10.54 26.37 23.46
N PHE A 211 11.17 26.61 24.61
CA PHE A 211 12.24 27.61 24.77
C PHE A 211 13.50 27.29 23.95
N SER A 212 13.72 26.04 23.57
CA SER A 212 14.86 25.56 22.77
C SER A 212 14.78 26.04 21.32
N CYS A 213 13.57 26.31 20.81
CA CYS A 213 13.34 27.01 19.55
C CYS A 213 13.71 28.50 19.59
N CYS A 214 14.04 29.10 20.74
CA CYS A 214 14.23 30.54 20.87
C CYS A 214 15.58 31.04 20.34
N VAL A 215 15.55 32.18 19.64
CA VAL A 215 16.74 32.95 19.26
C VAL A 215 17.26 33.68 20.49
N ASN A 216 18.48 33.37 20.91
CA ASN A 216 19.09 34.00 22.08
C ASN A 216 19.60 35.41 21.74
N SER A 217 19.03 36.45 22.38
CA SER A 217 19.37 37.85 22.13
C SER A 217 20.66 38.26 22.85
N SER A 218 21.60 38.84 22.12
CA SER A 218 23.01 38.94 22.52
C SER A 218 23.37 39.96 23.61
N GLU A 219 22.39 40.53 24.32
CA GLU A 219 22.62 41.56 25.36
C GLU A 219 22.26 41.12 26.79
N LEU A 220 21.61 39.96 26.98
CA LEU A 220 21.30 39.44 28.32
C LEU A 220 21.66 37.96 28.46
N SER A 221 22.45 37.60 29.47
CA SER A 221 22.88 36.22 29.74
C SER A 221 21.78 35.32 30.34
N PHE A 222 20.50 35.67 30.17
CA PHE A 222 19.36 34.98 30.77
C PHE A 222 18.46 34.36 29.68
N LYS A 223 18.31 33.02 29.74
CA LYS A 223 17.56 32.24 28.77
C LYS A 223 16.05 32.51 28.92
N ASN A 224 15.42 33.07 27.88
CA ASN A 224 14.00 33.43 27.94
C ASN A 224 13.09 32.21 27.72
N PHE A 225 12.75 31.53 28.82
CA PHE A 225 11.87 30.35 28.82
C PHE A 225 10.44 30.61 28.30
N TYR A 226 10.00 31.87 28.20
CA TYR A 226 8.66 32.24 27.73
C TYR A 226 8.61 32.71 26.27
N CYS A 227 9.75 32.81 25.56
CA CYS A 227 9.78 33.46 24.24
C CYS A 227 8.92 32.75 23.16
N GLY A 228 8.75 31.42 23.26
CA GLY A 228 7.95 30.61 22.33
C GLY A 228 6.45 30.56 22.64
N HIS A 229 6.00 31.18 23.74
CA HIS A 229 4.63 31.03 24.25
C HIS A 229 3.59 31.76 23.40
N GLY A 230 2.60 31.03 22.86
CA GLY A 230 1.52 31.57 22.04
C GLY A 230 1.96 32.26 20.73
N VAL A 231 3.19 32.02 20.26
CA VAL A 231 3.77 32.69 19.07
C VAL A 231 2.98 32.38 17.80
N ARG A 232 2.46 31.15 17.68
CA ARG A 232 1.69 30.67 16.52
C ARG A 232 0.20 31.04 16.59
N LEU A 233 -0.26 31.67 17.68
CA LEU A 233 -1.64 32.20 17.79
C LEU A 233 -1.81 33.60 17.18
N LYS A 234 -0.73 34.29 16.82
CA LYS A 234 -0.75 35.70 16.38
C LYS A 234 -0.71 35.83 14.85
N GLN A 235 -1.70 35.25 14.19
CA GLN A 235 -1.77 35.16 12.73
C GLN A 235 -2.85 36.08 12.13
N ASP A 236 -2.78 37.38 12.44
CA ASP A 236 -3.67 38.40 11.89
C ASP A 236 -2.90 39.43 11.04
N VAL A 237 -3.39 39.59 9.80
CA VAL A 237 -3.11 40.63 8.80
C VAL A 237 -1.65 40.79 8.31
N MET A 238 -1.52 40.59 7.00
CA MET A 238 -0.37 40.88 6.15
C MET A 238 -0.01 42.38 6.10
N HIS A 239 0.66 42.92 7.14
CA HIS A 239 1.51 44.14 7.03
C HIS A 239 2.40 44.33 8.28
N ARG A 240 3.52 43.60 8.38
CA ARG A 240 4.64 44.00 9.27
C ARG A 240 6.02 43.43 8.89
N ALA A 241 6.49 43.78 7.70
CA ALA A 241 7.95 43.90 7.52
C ALA A 241 8.49 44.90 8.57
N MET A 242 9.64 44.60 9.19
CA MET A 242 10.20 45.36 10.33
C MET A 242 9.32 45.40 11.60
N ALA A 243 8.84 44.25 12.08
CA ALA A 243 8.79 44.00 13.52
C ALA A 243 10.09 43.31 13.94
N GLN A 244 10.89 43.93 14.82
CA GLN A 244 12.24 43.45 15.13
C GLN A 244 12.25 42.10 15.85
N THR A 245 13.28 41.32 15.54
CA THR A 245 13.58 39.97 16.06
C THR A 245 12.44 38.94 15.91
N ALA A 246 12.59 38.03 14.95
CA ALA A 246 11.94 36.73 15.04
C ALA A 246 12.44 36.05 16.33
N SER A 247 11.55 35.85 17.31
CA SER A 247 11.93 35.32 18.62
C SER A 247 12.30 33.84 18.58
N ILE A 248 11.87 33.12 17.55
CA ILE A 248 12.09 31.68 17.36
C ILE A 248 12.76 31.39 16.01
N TYR A 249 13.50 30.27 15.94
CA TYR A 249 13.93 29.69 14.68
C TYR A 249 12.70 29.13 13.92
N THR A 250 12.65 29.32 12.61
CA THR A 250 11.51 28.88 11.77
C THR A 250 11.84 27.66 10.89
N GLU A 251 13.12 27.43 10.59
CA GLU A 251 13.58 26.26 9.83
C GLU A 251 13.56 24.98 10.66
N GLY A 252 13.09 23.87 10.08
CA GLY A 252 13.09 22.56 10.71
C GLY A 252 14.47 21.94 10.91
N CYS A 253 14.61 21.14 11.96
CA CYS A 253 15.88 20.49 12.30
C CYS A 253 16.29 19.38 11.32
N LEU A 254 15.36 18.72 10.63
CA LEU A 254 15.69 17.71 9.62
C LEU A 254 16.22 18.32 8.32
N PRO A 255 15.65 19.39 7.74
CA PRO A 255 16.30 20.15 6.67
C PRO A 255 17.71 20.63 7.03
N LYS A 256 17.94 21.11 8.26
CA LYS A 256 19.30 21.46 8.74
C LYS A 256 20.24 20.23 8.76
N LEU A 257 19.77 19.10 9.27
CA LEU A 257 20.53 17.83 9.28
C LEU A 257 20.87 17.35 7.87
N GLN A 258 19.90 17.37 6.94
CA GLN A 258 20.11 16.99 5.55
C GLN A 258 21.12 17.91 4.87
N LEU A 259 21.04 19.23 5.08
CA LEU A 259 22.01 20.20 4.58
C LEU A 259 23.41 19.97 5.15
N TRP A 260 23.52 19.73 6.46
CA TRP A 260 24.80 19.39 7.11
C TRP A 260 25.38 18.09 6.56
N LEU A 261 24.56 17.04 6.43
CA LEU A 261 24.98 15.74 5.91
C LEU A 261 25.47 15.87 4.47
N ASN A 262 24.71 16.55 3.60
CA ASN A 262 25.07 16.80 2.20
C ASN A 262 26.39 17.57 2.07
N ASN A 263 26.63 18.56 2.93
CA ASN A 263 27.88 19.32 2.95
C ASN A 263 29.07 18.51 3.53
N ASN A 264 28.81 17.46 4.31
CA ASN A 264 29.84 16.67 5.01
C ASN A 264 29.91 15.18 4.55
N VAL A 265 29.27 14.79 3.44
CA VAL A 265 29.28 13.40 2.93
C VAL A 265 30.69 12.84 2.80
N LEU A 266 31.65 13.66 2.35
CA LEU A 266 33.05 13.24 2.22
C LEU A 266 33.69 12.92 3.58
N LEU A 267 33.40 13.69 4.63
CA LEU A 267 33.89 13.44 5.99
C LEU A 267 33.31 12.13 6.53
N VAL A 268 31.99 11.95 6.42
CA VAL A 268 31.29 10.73 6.87
C VAL A 268 31.81 9.50 6.11
N GLY A 269 31.94 9.59 4.78
CA GLY A 269 32.49 8.51 3.95
C GLY A 269 33.92 8.13 4.30
N VAL A 270 34.79 9.12 4.59
CA VAL A 270 36.15 8.87 5.07
C VAL A 270 36.15 8.18 6.44
N SER A 271 35.27 8.59 7.37
CA SER A 271 35.13 7.92 8.68
C SER A 271 34.74 6.44 8.55
N MET A 272 33.75 6.13 7.70
CA MET A 272 33.33 4.73 7.43
C MET A 272 34.49 3.91 6.84
N ILE A 273 35.23 4.45 5.86
CA ILE A 273 36.38 3.77 5.27
C ILE A 273 37.48 3.49 6.31
N ILE A 274 37.73 4.43 7.24
CA ILE A 274 38.70 4.24 8.34
C ILE A 274 38.25 3.12 9.29
N ILE A 275 36.96 3.08 9.65
CA ILE A 275 36.39 2.03 10.52
C ILE A 275 36.53 0.65 9.86
N ALA A 276 36.13 0.52 8.58
CA ALA A 276 36.28 -0.72 7.81
C ALA A 276 37.75 -1.19 7.71
N ILE A 277 38.70 -0.27 7.51
CA ILE A 277 40.15 -0.59 7.49
C ILE A 277 40.61 -1.15 8.85
N ILE A 278 40.18 -0.55 9.96
CA ILE A 278 40.53 -1.01 11.32
C ILE A 278 39.96 -2.42 11.58
N GLN A 279 38.72 -2.69 11.16
CA GLN A 279 38.12 -4.03 11.27
C GLN A 279 38.89 -5.06 10.43
N VAL A 280 39.22 -4.75 9.18
CA VAL A 280 39.99 -5.65 8.31
C VAL A 280 41.38 -5.95 8.88
N LEU A 281 42.08 -4.95 9.42
CA LEU A 281 43.35 -5.15 10.13
C LEU A 281 43.19 -6.07 11.36
N GLY A 282 42.13 -5.86 12.15
CA GLY A 282 41.79 -6.73 13.28
C GLY A 282 41.55 -8.18 12.88
N ILE A 283 40.84 -8.42 11.78
CA ILE A 283 40.61 -9.76 11.20
C ILE A 283 41.94 -10.36 10.72
N CYS A 284 42.75 -9.62 9.95
CA CYS A 284 44.03 -10.09 9.44
C CYS A 284 45.00 -10.48 10.56
N PHE A 285 45.14 -9.65 11.60
CA PHE A 285 46.02 -9.97 12.74
C PHE A 285 45.52 -11.18 13.54
N ALA A 286 44.21 -11.35 13.70
CA ALA A 286 43.64 -12.53 14.37
C ALA A 286 43.83 -13.84 13.57
N GLN A 287 43.67 -13.82 12.24
CA GLN A 287 43.93 -15.00 11.40
C GLN A 287 45.44 -15.33 11.34
N ASN A 288 46.31 -14.31 11.29
CA ASN A 288 47.76 -14.51 11.36
C ASN A 288 48.17 -15.15 12.69
N LEU A 289 47.74 -14.58 13.83
CA LEU A 289 48.05 -15.11 15.16
C LEU A 289 47.49 -16.54 15.35
N LYS A 290 46.31 -16.83 14.80
CA LYS A 290 45.74 -18.19 14.75
C LYS A 290 46.60 -19.15 13.91
N SER A 291 47.14 -18.69 12.78
CA SER A 291 48.05 -19.46 11.92
C SER A 291 49.37 -19.79 12.64
N ASP A 292 49.99 -18.80 13.29
CA ASP A 292 51.20 -18.97 14.10
C ASP A 292 50.99 -20.04 15.20
N VAL A 293 49.85 -19.97 15.91
CA VAL A 293 49.49 -20.94 16.95
C VAL A 293 49.28 -22.35 16.38
N PHE A 294 48.70 -22.49 15.18
CA PHE A 294 48.60 -23.81 14.52
C PHE A 294 49.96 -24.35 14.06
N ALA A 295 50.84 -23.51 13.51
CA ALA A 295 52.20 -23.89 13.13
C ALA A 295 53.00 -24.37 14.36
N GLN A 296 52.92 -23.63 15.46
CA GLN A 296 53.57 -23.99 16.72
C GLN A 296 52.99 -25.30 17.29
N ARG A 297 51.66 -25.48 17.34
CA ARG A 297 51.03 -26.75 17.77
C ARG A 297 51.46 -27.93 16.91
N ALA A 298 51.59 -27.77 15.60
CA ALA A 298 52.10 -28.82 14.71
C ALA A 298 53.55 -29.20 15.04
N LYS A 299 54.42 -28.22 15.34
CA LYS A 299 55.81 -28.48 15.78
C LYS A 299 55.88 -29.20 17.13
N TRP A 300 55.00 -28.85 18.07
CA TRP A 300 54.90 -29.58 19.35
C TRP A 300 54.47 -31.04 19.13
N LEU A 301 53.45 -31.30 18.30
CA LEU A 301 53.00 -32.66 17.95
C LEU A 301 54.08 -33.49 17.26
N ILE A 302 54.87 -32.88 16.35
CA ILE A 302 56.00 -33.57 15.70
C ILE A 302 57.10 -33.89 16.72
N ARG A 303 57.43 -32.96 17.63
CA ARG A 303 58.43 -33.18 18.69
C ARG A 303 57.98 -34.24 19.71
N THR A 304 56.71 -34.30 20.08
CA THR A 304 56.20 -35.35 20.98
C THR A 304 56.09 -36.69 20.27
N ALA A 305 55.66 -36.76 19.01
CA ALA A 305 55.67 -38.00 18.22
C ALA A 305 57.08 -38.59 18.10
N LEU A 306 58.09 -37.76 17.84
CA LEU A 306 59.50 -38.17 17.80
C LEU A 306 60.02 -38.66 19.17
N ARG A 307 59.67 -37.98 20.27
CA ARG A 307 60.00 -38.47 21.63
C ARG A 307 59.29 -39.77 21.97
N ILE A 308 58.03 -39.93 21.57
CA ILE A 308 57.26 -41.17 21.78
C ILE A 308 57.86 -42.31 20.97
N SER A 309 58.27 -42.11 19.71
CA SER A 309 58.95 -43.16 18.94
C SER A 309 60.31 -43.53 19.53
N GLN A 310 61.07 -42.56 20.06
CA GLN A 310 62.32 -42.84 20.78
C GLN A 310 62.08 -43.62 22.08
N LEU A 311 61.04 -43.30 22.85
CA LEU A 311 60.65 -44.05 24.04
C LEU A 311 60.21 -45.48 23.71
N PHE A 312 59.35 -45.66 22.69
CA PHE A 312 58.98 -46.99 22.20
C PHE A 312 60.20 -47.80 21.74
N TRP A 313 61.18 -47.17 21.08
CA TRP A 313 62.41 -47.83 20.68
C TRP A 313 63.24 -48.29 21.88
N SER A 314 63.37 -47.47 22.93
CA SER A 314 64.05 -47.87 24.18
C SER A 314 63.33 -49.00 24.95
N ILE A 315 61.99 -49.05 24.88
CA ILE A 315 61.19 -50.12 25.50
C ILE A 315 61.34 -51.42 24.70
N PHE A 316 61.22 -51.39 23.36
CA PHE A 316 61.35 -52.59 22.52
C PHE A 316 62.77 -53.19 22.51
N VAL A 317 63.82 -52.38 22.69
CA VAL A 317 65.20 -52.88 22.83
C VAL A 317 65.44 -53.59 24.18
N SER A 318 64.52 -53.45 25.14
CA SER A 318 64.65 -53.99 26.50
C SER A 318 63.94 -55.35 26.73
N ALA A 319 63.23 -55.90 25.75
CA ALA A 319 62.43 -57.12 25.92
C ALA A 319 62.44 -58.03 24.68
N GLY A 320 62.79 -59.31 24.87
CA GLY A 320 62.60 -60.38 23.87
C GLY A 320 63.83 -60.78 23.07
N SER A 321 64.76 -61.50 23.71
CA SER A 321 65.70 -62.38 22.98
C SER A 321 65.02 -63.69 22.58
N SER A 322 65.65 -64.43 21.66
CA SER A 322 65.38 -65.84 21.31
C SER A 322 64.17 -66.12 20.41
N GLY A 323 64.42 -66.82 19.28
CA GLY A 323 63.38 -67.30 18.36
C GLY A 323 63.87 -67.38 16.90
N GLU A 324 64.41 -68.53 16.49
CA GLU A 324 64.73 -68.79 15.08
C GLU A 324 63.48 -69.19 14.28
N VAL A 325 63.47 -68.94 12.96
CA VAL A 325 63.22 -69.96 11.91
C VAL A 325 63.44 -69.38 10.49
N THR A 326 63.78 -70.26 9.55
CA THR A 326 64.13 -70.05 8.13
C THR A 326 62.98 -69.49 7.25
N ASN A 327 63.06 -69.15 5.94
CA ASN A 327 63.97 -69.44 4.78
C ASN A 327 63.57 -68.47 3.60
N SER A 328 64.20 -68.31 2.42
CA SER A 328 65.51 -68.68 1.83
C SER A 328 65.82 -67.84 0.55
N LYS A 329 67.10 -67.49 0.29
CA LYS A 329 67.71 -67.21 -1.06
C LYS A 329 67.22 -65.95 -1.82
N ARG A 330 68.01 -65.24 -2.65
CA ARG A 330 69.38 -65.42 -3.24
C ARG A 330 70.23 -64.16 -2.92
N ARG A 331 71.55 -64.19 -2.66
CA ARG A 331 72.72 -64.38 -3.57
C ARG A 331 72.65 -63.54 -4.87
N SER A 332 73.68 -62.80 -5.32
CA SER A 332 75.11 -62.64 -4.93
C SER A 332 75.50 -61.16 -5.18
N CYS A 333 76.18 -60.41 -4.31
CA CYS A 333 77.58 -60.52 -3.86
C CYS A 333 78.64 -60.44 -5.00
N GLY A 334 79.44 -59.37 -4.96
CA GLY A 334 80.59 -59.05 -5.84
C GLY A 334 81.32 -57.81 -5.28
N ARG A 335 82.66 -57.81 -5.23
CA ARG A 335 83.44 -56.93 -4.33
C ARG A 335 84.67 -56.32 -5.02
N ASN A 336 84.90 -55.03 -4.74
CA ASN A 336 86.20 -54.31 -4.77
C ASN A 336 86.90 -53.96 -6.11
N GLN A 337 87.64 -52.83 -6.01
CA GLN A 337 88.95 -52.49 -6.62
C GLN A 337 89.10 -51.96 -8.08
N SER A 338 89.29 -50.63 -8.15
CA SER A 338 90.60 -49.98 -8.42
C SER A 338 91.01 -49.52 -9.84
N LYS A 339 91.84 -48.45 -9.84
CA LYS A 339 92.75 -47.89 -10.87
C LYS A 339 92.20 -47.16 -12.12
N ASN A 340 92.47 -45.85 -12.12
CA ASN A 340 93.14 -45.02 -13.14
C ASN A 340 92.94 -45.31 -14.65
N GLY A 341 92.51 -44.26 -15.38
CA GLY A 341 92.77 -44.09 -16.81
C GLY A 341 92.79 -42.60 -17.20
N ARG A 342 93.86 -42.13 -17.87
CA ARG A 342 93.93 -40.79 -18.51
C ARG A 342 93.57 -40.92 -19.99
N GLY A 343 92.92 -39.91 -20.58
CA GLY A 343 92.74 -39.82 -22.04
C GLY A 343 92.16 -38.48 -22.50
N ASN A 344 92.97 -37.66 -23.18
CA ASN A 344 92.49 -36.56 -24.02
C ASN A 344 92.23 -37.10 -25.45
N GLU A 345 91.31 -36.51 -26.21
CA GLU A 345 91.67 -35.76 -27.43
C GLU A 345 90.50 -34.86 -27.91
N LYS A 346 90.77 -33.96 -28.87
CA LYS A 346 89.88 -32.89 -29.35
C LYS A 346 89.38 -33.16 -30.77
N ARG A 347 88.21 -32.61 -31.17
CA ARG A 347 88.08 -31.51 -32.17
C ARG A 347 86.68 -31.25 -32.75
N ARG A 348 86.42 -29.95 -33.01
CA ARG A 348 85.60 -29.33 -34.08
C ARG A 348 84.06 -29.55 -34.03
N ARG A 349 83.28 -28.48 -33.82
CA ARG A 349 82.69 -27.53 -34.83
C ARG A 349 81.59 -28.16 -35.68
N ARG A 350 80.42 -27.55 -35.91
CA ARG A 350 79.83 -26.24 -35.49
C ARG A 350 78.31 -26.34 -35.69
N GLY A 351 77.49 -25.83 -34.77
CA GLY A 351 76.03 -25.75 -34.91
C GLY A 351 75.40 -24.90 -33.79
N GLU A 352 74.31 -24.20 -34.08
CA GLU A 352 73.79 -23.13 -33.21
C GLU A 352 72.58 -23.58 -32.38
N ARG A 353 72.70 -23.49 -31.05
CA ARG A 353 71.56 -23.30 -30.14
C ARG A 353 72.04 -22.78 -28.78
N PHE A 354 71.77 -21.51 -28.48
CA PHE A 354 71.96 -20.98 -27.13
C PHE A 354 70.81 -21.48 -26.25
N HIS A 355 71.02 -22.60 -25.56
CA HIS A 355 70.22 -22.94 -24.40
C HIS A 355 70.66 -22.05 -23.23
N PHE A 356 69.71 -21.37 -22.60
CA PHE A 356 69.89 -20.80 -21.27
C PHE A 356 69.28 -21.80 -20.28
N GLU A 357 70.06 -22.82 -19.91
CA GLU A 357 69.66 -23.74 -18.85
C GLU A 357 69.68 -22.99 -17.52
N ALA A 358 68.50 -22.52 -17.10
CA ALA A 358 68.28 -22.15 -15.71
C ALA A 358 68.21 -23.45 -14.90
N GLU A 359 69.27 -23.74 -14.15
CA GLU A 359 69.30 -24.81 -13.14
C GLU A 359 68.30 -24.47 -12.02
N GLY A 360 67.02 -24.79 -12.25
CA GLY A 360 66.01 -24.78 -11.21
C GLY A 360 66.22 -25.98 -10.30
N GLU A 361 66.61 -25.75 -9.06
CA GLU A 361 66.61 -26.80 -8.04
C GLU A 361 65.24 -27.52 -8.02
N PRO A 362 65.21 -28.85 -7.88
CA PRO A 362 63.95 -29.58 -7.83
C PRO A 362 63.12 -29.07 -6.65
N LEU A 363 61.90 -28.61 -6.94
CA LEU A 363 60.92 -28.17 -5.94
C LEU A 363 60.88 -29.19 -4.79
N PRO A 364 61.16 -28.80 -3.53
CA PRO A 364 61.36 -29.76 -2.45
C PRO A 364 60.22 -30.77 -2.35
N GLN A 365 60.52 -32.07 -2.18
CA GLN A 365 59.49 -33.11 -2.08
C GLN A 365 58.36 -32.75 -1.11
N ALA A 366 58.69 -32.14 0.04
CA ALA A 366 57.73 -31.65 1.02
C ALA A 366 56.76 -30.58 0.47
N PHE A 367 57.18 -29.74 -0.47
CA PHE A 367 56.29 -28.78 -1.17
C PHE A 367 55.40 -29.48 -2.20
N ILE A 368 55.95 -30.44 -2.96
CA ILE A 368 55.17 -31.25 -3.90
C ILE A 368 54.08 -32.04 -3.14
N ASP A 369 54.43 -32.68 -2.03
CA ASP A 369 53.50 -33.42 -1.18
C ASP A 369 52.54 -32.49 -0.42
N PHE A 370 52.96 -31.29 -0.04
CA PHE A 370 52.05 -30.25 0.48
C PHE A 370 51.00 -29.85 -0.56
N VAL A 371 51.40 -29.52 -1.79
CA VAL A 371 50.46 -29.18 -2.88
C VAL A 371 49.56 -30.35 -3.22
N ARG A 372 50.09 -31.58 -3.24
CA ARG A 372 49.33 -32.83 -3.43
C ARG A 372 48.31 -33.07 -2.30
N LYS A 373 48.65 -32.69 -1.06
CA LYS A 373 47.78 -32.77 0.14
C LYS A 373 46.77 -31.63 0.23
N GLU A 374 47.07 -30.45 -0.30
CA GLU A 374 46.10 -29.34 -0.46
C GLU A 374 45.14 -29.55 -1.64
N ARG A 375 45.54 -30.29 -2.69
CA ARG A 375 44.72 -30.55 -3.89
C ARG A 375 43.28 -30.99 -3.56
N PRO A 376 43.02 -31.96 -2.67
CA PRO A 376 41.65 -32.31 -2.28
C PRO A 376 40.89 -31.17 -1.58
N PHE A 377 41.54 -30.36 -0.75
CA PHE A 377 40.89 -29.21 -0.09
C PHE A 377 40.53 -28.10 -1.08
N LYS A 378 41.39 -27.83 -2.07
CA LYS A 378 41.12 -26.83 -3.13
C LYS A 378 40.01 -27.29 -4.07
N ILE A 379 39.97 -28.58 -4.41
CA ILE A 379 38.84 -29.20 -5.12
C ILE A 379 37.57 -29.11 -4.28
N ALA A 380 37.60 -29.55 -3.02
CA ALA A 380 36.45 -29.52 -2.12
C ALA A 380 35.91 -28.09 -1.91
N ALA A 381 36.77 -27.08 -1.77
CA ALA A 381 36.37 -25.67 -1.69
C ALA A 381 35.70 -25.18 -2.99
N SER A 382 36.23 -25.53 -4.16
CA SER A 382 35.60 -25.17 -5.45
C SER A 382 34.26 -25.86 -5.67
N VAL A 383 34.14 -27.13 -5.25
CA VAL A 383 32.88 -27.90 -5.30
C VAL A 383 31.88 -27.34 -4.30
N ALA A 384 32.29 -27.02 -3.07
CA ALA A 384 31.45 -26.39 -2.06
C ALA A 384 30.96 -25.01 -2.49
N PHE A 385 31.79 -24.20 -3.17
CA PHE A 385 31.37 -22.91 -3.73
C PHE A 385 30.35 -23.06 -4.86
N ILE A 386 30.55 -24.03 -5.77
CA ILE A 386 29.58 -24.34 -6.85
C ILE A 386 28.25 -24.85 -6.25
N LEU A 387 28.31 -25.78 -5.29
CA LEU A 387 27.12 -26.28 -4.58
C LEU A 387 26.41 -25.16 -3.82
N TYR A 388 27.13 -24.32 -3.08
CA TYR A 388 26.54 -23.18 -2.35
C TYR A 388 25.84 -22.20 -3.31
N THR A 389 26.48 -21.90 -4.44
CA THR A 389 25.89 -21.02 -5.46
C THR A 389 24.62 -21.64 -6.07
N PHE A 390 24.62 -22.94 -6.35
CA PHE A 390 23.48 -23.62 -6.97
C PHE A 390 22.31 -23.89 -6.01
N PHE A 391 22.59 -24.22 -4.74
CA PHE A 391 21.57 -24.57 -3.75
C PHE A 391 21.07 -23.39 -2.90
N PHE A 392 21.84 -22.30 -2.77
CA PHE A 392 21.42 -21.11 -2.01
C PHE A 392 21.31 -19.86 -2.87
N PHE A 393 22.35 -19.49 -3.64
CA PHE A 393 22.32 -18.24 -4.39
C PHE A 393 21.29 -18.25 -5.55
N VAL A 394 21.19 -19.32 -6.33
CA VAL A 394 20.22 -19.42 -7.44
C VAL A 394 18.76 -19.39 -6.95
N PRO A 395 18.35 -20.18 -5.93
CA PRO A 395 17.00 -20.07 -5.36
C PRO A 395 16.71 -18.71 -4.72
N LEU A 396 17.69 -18.11 -4.02
CA LEU A 396 17.54 -16.77 -3.44
C LEU A 396 17.38 -15.70 -4.54
N MET A 397 18.14 -15.80 -5.64
CA MET A 397 17.98 -14.95 -6.82
C MET A 397 16.58 -15.10 -7.44
N PHE A 398 16.09 -16.32 -7.60
CA PHE A 398 14.75 -16.57 -8.13
C PHE A 398 13.67 -15.96 -7.22
N HIS A 399 13.78 -16.15 -5.91
CA HIS A 399 12.83 -15.62 -4.94
C HIS A 399 12.89 -14.08 -4.78
N ALA A 400 14.06 -13.47 -4.97
CA ALA A 400 14.25 -12.02 -4.93
C ALA A 400 13.89 -11.31 -6.26
N THR A 401 13.73 -12.05 -7.36
CA THR A 401 13.37 -11.50 -8.68
C THR A 401 11.91 -11.78 -9.06
N SER A 402 11.32 -12.88 -8.59
CA SER A 402 9.90 -13.17 -8.78
C SER A 402 9.00 -12.15 -8.07
N VAL A 403 7.83 -11.90 -8.66
CA VAL A 403 6.76 -11.09 -8.06
C VAL A 403 5.70 -12.07 -7.59
N TYR A 404 5.42 -12.08 -6.28
CA TYR A 404 4.35 -12.91 -5.74
C TYR A 404 2.98 -12.38 -6.18
N ARG A 405 2.09 -13.32 -6.53
CA ARG A 405 0.71 -13.08 -6.94
C ARG A 405 -0.15 -14.23 -6.43
N ALA A 406 -1.01 -13.95 -5.46
CA ALA A 406 -2.07 -14.87 -5.09
C ALA A 406 -3.09 -14.96 -6.24
N PRO A 407 -3.48 -16.17 -6.69
CA PRO A 407 -4.46 -16.34 -7.76
C PRO A 407 -5.88 -16.09 -7.25
N PHE A 408 -6.71 -15.46 -8.07
CA PHE A 408 -8.13 -15.23 -7.81
C PHE A 408 -8.95 -15.56 -9.09
N PRO A 409 -10.23 -15.94 -8.97
CA PRO A 409 -11.08 -16.18 -10.13
C PRO A 409 -11.42 -14.87 -10.85
N ASN A 410 -11.54 -14.90 -12.17
CA ASN A 410 -11.91 -13.74 -12.99
C ASN A 410 -13.34 -13.89 -13.56
N VAL A 411 -14.05 -12.79 -13.74
CA VAL A 411 -15.38 -12.75 -14.36
C VAL A 411 -15.21 -12.65 -15.87
N SER A 412 -15.61 -13.70 -16.60
CA SER A 412 -15.44 -13.77 -18.06
C SER A 412 -16.07 -12.56 -18.78
N PRO A 413 -15.50 -12.09 -19.91
CA PRO A 413 -16.13 -11.04 -20.71
C PRO A 413 -17.49 -11.47 -21.25
N ASN A 414 -17.69 -12.77 -21.45
CA ASN A 414 -18.92 -13.36 -22.00
C ASN A 414 -19.93 -13.80 -20.91
N HIS A 415 -19.81 -13.33 -19.66
CA HIS A 415 -20.78 -13.61 -18.59
C HIS A 415 -22.07 -12.83 -18.84
N THR A 416 -23.20 -13.54 -19.00
CA THR A 416 -24.55 -12.95 -19.11
C THR A 416 -25.19 -12.71 -17.73
N ILE A 417 -26.00 -11.65 -17.63
CA ILE A 417 -26.84 -11.35 -16.47
C ILE A 417 -28.29 -11.63 -16.85
N ASN A 418 -28.78 -12.81 -16.48
CA ASN A 418 -30.14 -13.27 -16.77
C ASN A 418 -31.12 -12.79 -15.69
N LEU A 419 -32.09 -11.97 -16.08
CA LEU A 419 -33.17 -11.46 -15.21
C LEU A 419 -34.49 -12.17 -15.54
N PRO A 420 -34.99 -13.08 -14.68
CA PRO A 420 -36.31 -13.69 -14.88
C PRO A 420 -37.41 -12.71 -14.42
N ILE A 421 -38.10 -12.10 -15.39
CA ILE A 421 -39.12 -11.08 -15.17
C ILE A 421 -40.50 -11.65 -15.52
N ARG A 422 -41.38 -11.70 -14.53
CA ARG A 422 -42.74 -12.25 -14.66
C ARG A 422 -43.76 -11.12 -14.81
N VAL A 423 -44.44 -11.06 -15.94
CA VAL A 423 -45.52 -10.09 -16.18
C VAL A 423 -46.87 -10.76 -15.92
N ILE A 424 -47.53 -10.36 -14.84
CA ILE A 424 -48.82 -10.89 -14.41
C ILE A 424 -49.93 -9.94 -14.89
N LEU A 425 -50.75 -10.40 -15.85
CA LEU A 425 -51.95 -9.68 -16.29
C LEU A 425 -53.20 -10.25 -15.61
N ALA A 426 -54.02 -9.39 -15.01
CA ALA A 426 -55.31 -9.75 -14.41
C ALA A 426 -56.43 -8.85 -14.95
N THR A 427 -57.69 -9.18 -14.67
CA THR A 427 -58.87 -8.39 -15.08
C THR A 427 -59.89 -8.27 -13.96
N THR A 428 -60.66 -7.16 -13.93
CA THR A 428 -61.89 -7.04 -13.12
C THR A 428 -63.14 -7.51 -13.85
N ASP A 429 -63.09 -7.71 -15.17
CA ASP A 429 -64.26 -8.11 -15.96
C ASP A 429 -64.11 -9.51 -16.59
N PRO A 430 -65.10 -10.41 -16.42
CA PRO A 430 -65.07 -11.75 -17.03
C PRO A 430 -65.11 -11.73 -18.57
N ALA A 431 -65.69 -10.72 -19.21
CA ALA A 431 -65.74 -10.61 -20.67
C ALA A 431 -64.36 -10.31 -21.29
N LEU A 432 -63.45 -9.70 -20.53
CA LEU A 432 -62.09 -9.42 -20.96
C LEU A 432 -61.13 -10.62 -20.78
N VAL A 433 -61.52 -11.67 -20.03
CA VAL A 433 -60.67 -12.85 -19.78
C VAL A 433 -60.06 -13.50 -21.04
N PRO A 434 -60.81 -13.74 -22.16
CA PRO A 434 -60.18 -14.23 -23.39
C PRO A 434 -59.18 -13.21 -23.97
N VAL A 435 -59.57 -11.93 -24.03
CA VAL A 435 -58.73 -10.84 -24.57
C VAL A 435 -57.41 -10.72 -23.81
N VAL A 436 -57.42 -10.87 -22.48
CA VAL A 436 -56.19 -10.86 -21.67
C VAL A 436 -55.30 -12.08 -21.98
N LYS A 437 -55.86 -13.24 -22.32
CA LYS A 437 -55.07 -14.43 -22.70
C LYS A 437 -54.40 -14.28 -24.05
N ASP A 438 -55.12 -13.75 -25.04
CA ASP A 438 -54.56 -13.44 -26.36
C ASP A 438 -53.50 -12.31 -26.26
N LEU A 439 -53.72 -11.37 -25.34
CA LEU A 439 -52.77 -10.31 -25.02
C LEU A 439 -51.48 -10.84 -24.35
N LEU A 440 -51.54 -11.83 -23.46
CA LEU A 440 -50.32 -12.42 -22.85
C LEU A 440 -49.37 -12.95 -23.93
N ILE A 441 -49.90 -13.68 -24.92
CA ILE A 441 -49.13 -14.29 -26.02
C ILE A 441 -48.50 -13.21 -26.91
N SER A 442 -49.25 -12.17 -27.26
CA SER A 442 -48.73 -11.06 -28.07
C SER A 442 -47.75 -10.17 -27.30
N LEU A 443 -47.98 -9.96 -26.00
CA LEU A 443 -47.10 -9.20 -25.11
C LEU A 443 -45.74 -9.89 -24.94
N GLU A 444 -45.68 -11.21 -24.80
CA GLU A 444 -44.41 -11.95 -24.77
C GLU A 444 -43.62 -11.78 -26.08
N ALA A 445 -44.33 -11.82 -27.21
CA ALA A 445 -43.76 -11.60 -28.54
C ALA A 445 -43.37 -10.13 -28.84
N ASP A 446 -43.89 -9.15 -28.09
CA ASP A 446 -43.53 -7.73 -28.21
C ASP A 446 -42.42 -7.33 -27.23
N LEU A 447 -42.46 -7.80 -25.98
CA LEU A 447 -41.41 -7.56 -24.99
C LEU A 447 -40.07 -8.20 -25.40
N SER A 448 -40.11 -9.36 -26.08
CA SER A 448 -38.91 -10.01 -26.63
C SER A 448 -38.30 -9.31 -27.86
N LYS A 449 -38.95 -8.27 -28.43
CA LYS A 449 -38.38 -7.42 -29.50
C LYS A 449 -37.60 -6.21 -28.96
N ILE A 450 -37.65 -5.96 -27.65
CA ILE A 450 -37.01 -4.80 -27.03
C ILE A 450 -35.48 -4.98 -27.04
N ASP A 451 -34.75 -3.94 -27.49
CA ASP A 451 -33.29 -3.92 -27.44
C ASP A 451 -32.82 -3.97 -25.99
N VAL A 452 -32.11 -5.04 -25.61
CA VAL A 452 -31.48 -5.18 -24.29
C VAL A 452 -29.97 -5.35 -24.51
N VAL A 453 -29.18 -4.47 -23.88
CA VAL A 453 -27.75 -4.39 -24.12
C VAL A 453 -27.02 -5.52 -23.37
N TYR A 454 -26.36 -6.38 -24.15
CA TYR A 454 -25.44 -7.39 -23.65
C TYR A 454 -24.41 -6.79 -22.66
N PRO A 455 -24.07 -7.43 -21.51
CA PRO A 455 -24.40 -8.79 -21.10
C PRO A 455 -25.80 -9.00 -20.47
N LEU A 456 -26.63 -7.96 -20.36
CA LEU A 456 -27.95 -8.10 -19.76
C LEU A 456 -28.87 -8.93 -20.68
N GLN A 457 -29.64 -9.84 -20.10
CA GLN A 457 -30.67 -10.63 -20.77
C GLN A 457 -31.91 -10.64 -19.88
N ILE A 458 -33.09 -10.43 -20.47
CA ILE A 458 -34.36 -10.48 -19.75
C ILE A 458 -35.11 -11.73 -20.23
N ASP A 459 -35.29 -12.67 -19.30
CA ASP A 459 -36.06 -13.89 -19.51
C ASP A 459 -37.52 -13.57 -19.14
N TRP A 460 -38.31 -13.17 -20.14
CA TRP A 460 -39.72 -12.80 -19.99
C TRP A 460 -40.60 -14.03 -19.71
N ILE A 461 -41.48 -13.92 -18.73
CA ILE A 461 -42.48 -14.94 -18.38
C ILE A 461 -43.85 -14.25 -18.29
N THR A 462 -44.84 -14.68 -19.05
CA THR A 462 -46.20 -14.10 -18.98
C THR A 462 -47.16 -15.02 -18.20
N GLU A 463 -47.98 -14.45 -17.30
CA GLU A 463 -48.90 -15.23 -16.44
C GLU A 463 -50.27 -14.54 -16.26
N PHE A 464 -51.35 -15.33 -16.24
CA PHE A 464 -52.70 -14.82 -16.00
C PHE A 464 -53.04 -14.79 -14.50
N GLY A 465 -53.04 -13.59 -13.90
CA GLY A 465 -53.25 -13.35 -12.46
C GLY A 465 -54.67 -13.54 -11.94
N GLY A 466 -55.61 -13.96 -12.80
CA GLY A 466 -57.01 -14.26 -12.47
C GLY A 466 -58.01 -13.14 -12.76
N LEU A 467 -59.29 -13.46 -12.54
CA LEU A 467 -60.36 -12.49 -12.32
C LEU A 467 -60.35 -12.13 -10.83
N ARG A 468 -60.42 -10.84 -10.48
CA ARG A 468 -60.44 -10.34 -9.09
C ARG A 468 -61.29 -9.08 -8.98
N ASP A 469 -61.84 -8.80 -7.81
CA ASP A 469 -62.56 -7.56 -7.58
C ASP A 469 -61.61 -6.38 -7.34
N TYR A 470 -62.11 -5.15 -7.50
CA TYR A 470 -61.31 -3.93 -7.35
C TYR A 470 -60.68 -3.81 -5.94
N GLU A 471 -61.39 -4.25 -4.91
CA GLU A 471 -60.95 -4.18 -3.52
C GLU A 471 -59.84 -5.23 -3.21
N ASP A 472 -59.78 -6.34 -3.95
CA ASP A 472 -58.65 -7.29 -3.91
C ASP A 472 -57.37 -6.67 -4.48
N PHE A 473 -57.51 -5.78 -5.46
CA PHE A 473 -56.38 -5.08 -6.09
C PHE A 473 -55.82 -3.93 -5.20
N GLU A 474 -56.67 -3.19 -4.46
CA GLU A 474 -56.21 -2.14 -3.52
C GLU A 474 -55.72 -2.66 -2.15
N SER A 475 -56.18 -3.85 -1.73
CA SER A 475 -55.77 -4.50 -0.47
C SER A 475 -54.43 -5.23 -0.57
N ASN A 476 -54.07 -5.74 -1.75
CA ASN A 476 -52.82 -6.45 -2.00
C ASN A 476 -51.65 -5.47 -2.21
N ARG A 477 -50.78 -5.31 -1.20
CA ARG A 477 -49.75 -4.24 -1.16
C ARG A 477 -48.31 -4.76 -1.20
N ASP A 478 -47.94 -5.71 -0.35
CA ASP A 478 -46.56 -6.15 -0.11
C ASP A 478 -45.84 -6.75 -1.33
N ILE A 479 -45.21 -5.95 -2.20
CA ILE A 479 -44.34 -6.51 -3.27
C ILE A 479 -43.11 -7.14 -2.63
N LEU A 480 -42.53 -6.46 -1.65
CA LEU A 480 -41.20 -6.77 -1.13
C LEU A 480 -41.12 -7.97 -0.16
N ASN A 481 -42.24 -8.65 0.14
CA ASN A 481 -42.30 -9.79 1.06
C ASN A 481 -42.69 -11.13 0.39
N SER A 482 -42.98 -11.16 -0.92
CA SER A 482 -43.22 -12.44 -1.61
C SER A 482 -41.91 -13.19 -1.85
N SER A 483 -41.86 -14.46 -1.43
CA SER A 483 -40.73 -15.36 -1.67
C SER A 483 -40.72 -15.94 -3.09
N SER A 484 -41.06 -15.14 -4.10
CA SER A 484 -41.02 -15.53 -5.51
C SER A 484 -39.58 -15.52 -6.02
N SER A 485 -39.25 -16.47 -6.91
CA SER A 485 -37.91 -16.57 -7.52
C SER A 485 -37.73 -15.64 -8.73
N THR A 486 -38.62 -14.67 -8.91
CA THR A 486 -38.78 -13.86 -10.13
C THR A 486 -39.05 -12.41 -9.76
N PHE A 487 -38.70 -11.47 -10.64
CA PHE A 487 -39.13 -10.09 -10.48
C PHE A 487 -40.54 -9.94 -11.07
N ASP A 488 -41.55 -9.78 -10.21
CA ASP A 488 -42.95 -9.82 -10.59
C ASP A 488 -43.52 -8.42 -10.87
N VAL A 489 -44.09 -8.23 -12.07
CA VAL A 489 -44.70 -6.99 -12.57
C VAL A 489 -46.21 -7.19 -12.72
N HIS A 490 -47.01 -6.39 -12.03
CA HIS A 490 -48.47 -6.60 -11.91
C HIS A 490 -49.27 -5.53 -12.67
N VAL A 491 -50.04 -5.95 -13.68
CA VAL A 491 -50.93 -5.05 -14.46
C VAL A 491 -52.36 -5.58 -14.46
N ALA A 492 -53.32 -4.73 -14.06
CA ALA A 492 -54.74 -5.02 -14.06
C ALA A 492 -55.43 -4.31 -15.24
N ILE A 493 -56.16 -5.06 -16.04
CA ILE A 493 -56.86 -4.57 -17.23
C ILE A 493 -58.33 -4.32 -16.88
N VAL A 494 -58.81 -3.14 -17.23
CA VAL A 494 -60.02 -2.52 -16.68
C VAL A 494 -60.95 -2.09 -17.80
N GLU A 495 -62.22 -2.50 -17.77
CA GLU A 495 -63.22 -1.99 -18.73
C GLU A 495 -63.61 -0.54 -18.39
N LYS A 496 -63.77 0.29 -19.43
CA LYS A 496 -64.29 1.67 -19.38
C LYS A 496 -65.79 1.74 -19.03
N LYS A 497 -66.18 1.27 -17.84
CA LYS A 497 -67.55 1.36 -17.32
C LYS A 497 -67.93 2.80 -16.98
N ARG A 498 -69.24 3.09 -16.97
CA ARG A 498 -69.80 4.42 -16.68
C ARG A 498 -69.32 4.98 -15.33
N SER A 499 -69.22 6.30 -15.28
CA SER A 499 -68.75 7.09 -14.12
C SER A 499 -69.40 6.68 -12.79
N GLY A 500 -68.57 6.32 -11.81
CA GLY A 500 -69.01 6.06 -10.44
C GLY A 500 -68.13 5.06 -9.67
N GLN A 501 -67.80 3.93 -10.27
CA GLN A 501 -67.01 2.88 -9.58
C GLN A 501 -65.52 3.23 -9.49
N TRP A 502 -64.93 3.69 -10.60
CA TRP A 502 -63.50 4.02 -10.66
C TRP A 502 -63.22 5.42 -10.09
N LYS A 503 -63.00 5.52 -8.78
CA LYS A 503 -62.70 6.76 -8.04
C LYS A 503 -61.52 7.57 -8.62
N HIS A 504 -60.64 6.93 -9.38
CA HIS A 504 -59.35 7.48 -9.80
C HIS A 504 -59.21 7.71 -11.32
N PHE A 505 -60.07 7.11 -12.16
CA PHE A 505 -59.89 7.05 -13.63
C PHE A 505 -60.52 8.23 -14.41
N SER A 506 -60.77 9.38 -13.77
CA SER A 506 -61.68 10.40 -14.30
C SER A 506 -61.24 11.06 -15.63
N ALA A 507 -60.00 10.90 -16.08
CA ALA A 507 -59.52 11.45 -17.36
C ALA A 507 -58.31 10.71 -18.00
N THR A 508 -57.82 9.62 -17.42
CA THR A 508 -56.51 9.02 -17.77
C THR A 508 -56.64 7.56 -18.22
N ASN A 509 -55.89 7.16 -19.25
CA ASN A 509 -55.96 5.80 -19.82
C ASN A 509 -55.15 4.76 -19.01
N VAL A 510 -54.13 5.22 -18.29
CA VAL A 510 -53.25 4.41 -17.44
C VAL A 510 -53.15 5.07 -16.07
N GLN A 511 -53.20 4.27 -15.01
CA GLN A 511 -52.99 4.72 -13.64
C GLN A 511 -52.02 3.79 -12.91
N LEU A 512 -50.97 4.36 -12.33
CA LEU A 512 -50.02 3.65 -11.47
C LEU A 512 -50.58 3.55 -10.05
N GLY A 513 -50.61 2.36 -9.46
CA GLY A 513 -51.10 2.15 -8.09
C GLY A 513 -50.09 2.60 -7.01
N VAL A 514 -50.50 2.52 -5.74
CA VAL A 514 -49.56 2.62 -4.59
C VAL A 514 -48.95 1.25 -4.25
N GLY A 515 -49.78 0.21 -4.26
CA GLY A 515 -49.38 -1.19 -4.02
C GLY A 515 -48.92 -1.89 -5.29
N LYS A 516 -49.20 -3.20 -5.39
CA LYS A 516 -48.70 -4.06 -6.49
C LYS A 516 -49.15 -3.61 -7.88
N TRP A 517 -50.46 -3.36 -8.03
CA TRP A 517 -51.10 -3.31 -9.33
C TRP A 517 -51.09 -1.92 -9.96
N SER A 518 -50.65 -1.84 -11.21
CA SER A 518 -50.94 -0.72 -12.10
C SER A 518 -52.11 -1.06 -13.01
N PHE A 519 -52.95 -0.08 -13.33
CA PHE A 519 -54.23 -0.27 -13.99
C PHE A 519 -54.23 0.34 -15.39
N VAL A 520 -54.71 -0.41 -16.39
CA VAL A 520 -54.81 0.04 -17.79
C VAL A 520 -56.27 -0.08 -18.26
N GLN A 521 -56.82 1.02 -18.76
CA GLN A 521 -58.18 1.03 -19.30
C GLN A 521 -58.21 0.45 -20.71
N TRP A 522 -59.03 -0.60 -20.88
CA TRP A 522 -59.32 -1.22 -22.16
C TRP A 522 -60.47 -0.48 -22.87
N LEU A 523 -60.23 -0.03 -24.10
CA LEU A 523 -61.23 0.60 -24.96
C LEU A 523 -61.56 -0.37 -26.11
N ALA A 524 -62.65 -1.12 -25.95
CA ALA A 524 -63.09 -2.17 -26.87
C ALA A 524 -63.80 -1.64 -28.14
N ASP A 525 -63.82 -0.32 -28.36
CA ASP A 525 -64.63 0.34 -29.39
C ASP A 525 -64.17 0.02 -30.85
N SER A 526 -62.98 -0.57 -31.04
CA SER A 526 -62.43 -1.00 -32.34
C SER A 526 -61.18 -1.89 -32.19
N GLU A 527 -60.80 -2.63 -33.24
CA GLU A 527 -59.51 -3.35 -33.31
C GLU A 527 -58.31 -2.41 -33.12
N GLU A 528 -58.39 -1.19 -33.68
CA GLU A 528 -57.38 -0.15 -33.50
C GLU A 528 -57.28 0.29 -32.02
N GLY A 529 -58.40 0.30 -31.29
CA GLY A 529 -58.46 0.52 -29.85
C GLY A 529 -57.77 -0.59 -29.05
N ALA A 530 -57.98 -1.85 -29.43
CA ALA A 530 -57.32 -3.00 -28.82
C ALA A 530 -55.80 -3.00 -29.06
N SER A 531 -55.34 -2.73 -30.29
CA SER A 531 -53.91 -2.59 -30.61
C SER A 531 -53.26 -1.44 -29.83
N LYS A 532 -53.92 -0.29 -29.73
CA LYS A 532 -53.46 0.84 -28.91
C LYS A 532 -53.47 0.55 -27.41
N ALA A 533 -54.33 -0.34 -26.92
CA ALA A 533 -54.33 -0.78 -25.53
C ALA A 533 -53.20 -1.78 -25.24
N ALA A 534 -52.94 -2.72 -26.16
CA ALA A 534 -51.81 -3.65 -26.08
C ALA A 534 -50.46 -2.91 -26.05
N PHE A 535 -50.26 -1.92 -26.93
CA PHE A 535 -49.06 -1.08 -26.95
C PHE A 535 -48.84 -0.34 -25.62
N ARG A 536 -49.89 0.21 -24.99
CA ARG A 536 -49.77 0.84 -23.67
C ARG A 536 -49.36 -0.15 -22.57
N VAL A 537 -49.69 -1.44 -22.69
CA VAL A 537 -49.27 -2.46 -21.71
C VAL A 537 -47.80 -2.80 -21.87
N SER A 538 -47.28 -2.94 -23.10
CA SER A 538 -45.84 -3.17 -23.31
C SER A 538 -45.01 -1.93 -22.93
N GLU A 539 -45.45 -0.73 -23.29
CA GLU A 539 -44.84 0.55 -22.91
C GLU A 539 -44.85 0.77 -21.38
N LEU A 540 -45.96 0.43 -20.70
CA LEU A 540 -46.07 0.44 -19.22
C LEU A 540 -45.10 -0.53 -18.55
N VAL A 541 -44.93 -1.74 -19.08
CA VAL A 541 -44.00 -2.72 -18.52
C VAL A 541 -42.55 -2.28 -18.77
N ALA A 542 -42.21 -1.91 -20.00
CA ALA A 542 -40.83 -1.69 -20.43
C ALA A 542 -40.23 -0.34 -20.00
N ASP A 543 -40.85 0.78 -20.40
CA ASP A 543 -40.27 2.11 -20.23
C ASP A 543 -40.63 2.72 -18.87
N ILE A 544 -41.82 2.39 -18.36
CA ILE A 544 -42.21 2.74 -17.00
C ILE A 544 -41.77 1.63 -16.03
N LEU A 545 -42.56 0.61 -15.73
CA LEU A 545 -42.39 -0.23 -14.53
C LEU A 545 -40.98 -0.84 -14.36
N LEU A 546 -40.31 -1.23 -15.46
CA LEU A 546 -38.94 -1.77 -15.44
C LEU A 546 -37.84 -0.76 -15.79
N ASP A 547 -38.14 0.26 -16.60
CA ASP A 547 -37.19 1.28 -17.07
C ASP A 547 -36.02 0.66 -17.86
N VAL A 548 -36.34 -0.22 -18.83
CA VAL A 548 -35.34 -0.94 -19.66
C VAL A 548 -34.36 0.01 -20.37
N PRO A 549 -34.77 1.19 -20.91
CA PRO A 549 -33.81 2.16 -21.45
C PRO A 549 -32.78 2.63 -20.41
N HIS A 550 -33.16 2.75 -19.15
CA HIS A 550 -32.23 3.08 -18.08
C HIS A 550 -31.29 1.91 -17.76
N LEU A 551 -31.79 0.68 -17.67
CA LEU A 551 -30.94 -0.51 -17.46
C LEU A 551 -29.88 -0.64 -18.56
N ASN A 552 -30.27 -0.41 -19.82
CA ASN A 552 -29.36 -0.33 -20.96
C ASN A 552 -28.29 0.77 -20.81
N SER A 553 -28.64 1.92 -20.23
CA SER A 553 -27.68 3.02 -20.00
C SER A 553 -26.61 2.66 -18.95
N ILE A 554 -26.99 1.93 -17.89
CA ILE A 554 -26.06 1.40 -16.88
C ILE A 554 -25.07 0.42 -17.52
N VAL A 555 -25.56 -0.48 -18.38
CA VAL A 555 -24.70 -1.45 -19.06
C VAL A 555 -23.73 -0.76 -20.02
N ARG A 556 -24.22 0.14 -20.90
CA ARG A 556 -23.37 0.89 -21.85
C ARG A 556 -22.29 1.71 -21.12
N ARG A 557 -22.61 2.32 -19.97
CA ARG A 557 -21.66 3.06 -19.12
C ARG A 557 -20.50 2.17 -18.67
N ASP A 558 -20.78 0.99 -18.11
CA ASP A 558 -19.75 0.12 -17.53
C ASP A 558 -18.94 -0.65 -18.59
N LEU A 559 -19.52 -0.85 -19.78
CA LEU A 559 -18.78 -1.27 -20.99
C LEU A 559 -17.97 -0.14 -21.65
N ARG A 560 -18.14 1.11 -21.19
CA ARG A 560 -17.54 2.34 -21.75
C ARG A 560 -17.96 2.62 -23.20
N GLU A 561 -19.12 2.12 -23.60
CA GLU A 561 -19.71 2.39 -24.91
C GLU A 561 -20.27 3.82 -24.96
N ARG A 562 -19.83 4.59 -25.97
CA ARG A 562 -20.37 5.92 -26.21
C ARG A 562 -21.72 5.81 -26.92
N MET A 563 -22.79 6.27 -26.28
CA MET A 563 -24.06 6.50 -26.97
C MET A 563 -23.84 7.51 -28.10
N ALA A 564 -24.32 7.17 -29.30
CA ALA A 564 -24.24 8.07 -30.44
C ALA A 564 -25.23 9.24 -30.27
N PRO A 565 -24.93 10.45 -30.79
CA PRO A 565 -25.83 11.62 -30.64
C PRO A 565 -27.25 11.36 -31.16
N TRP A 566 -27.41 10.53 -32.20
CA TRP A 566 -28.72 10.13 -32.70
C TRP A 566 -29.48 9.22 -31.73
N GLN A 567 -28.81 8.32 -31.00
CA GLN A 567 -29.43 7.47 -29.98
C GLN A 567 -29.98 8.32 -28.82
N ILE A 568 -29.24 9.35 -28.43
CA ILE A 568 -29.68 10.34 -27.44
C ILE A 568 -30.90 11.09 -27.99
N ALA A 569 -30.84 11.59 -29.23
CA ALA A 569 -31.95 12.32 -29.86
C ALA A 569 -33.22 11.47 -30.07
N THR A 570 -33.10 10.15 -30.23
CA THR A 570 -34.25 9.22 -30.32
C THR A 570 -34.87 8.85 -28.98
N LEU A 571 -34.20 9.10 -27.85
CA LEU A 571 -34.80 8.87 -26.53
C LEU A 571 -35.90 9.92 -26.25
N PRO A 572 -36.94 9.58 -25.47
CA PRO A 572 -37.89 10.56 -24.95
C PRO A 572 -37.17 11.72 -24.24
N LEU A 573 -37.74 12.94 -24.28
CA LEU A 573 -37.14 14.12 -23.64
C LEU A 573 -36.87 13.92 -22.14
N SER A 574 -37.70 13.13 -21.46
CA SER A 574 -37.50 12.67 -20.09
C SER A 574 -36.20 11.88 -19.90
N HIS A 575 -35.90 10.98 -20.83
CA HIS A 575 -34.70 10.15 -20.83
C HIS A 575 -33.48 10.94 -21.28
N GLN A 576 -33.63 11.89 -22.22
CA GLN A 576 -32.57 12.84 -22.59
C GLN A 576 -32.14 13.72 -21.41
N LYS A 577 -33.10 14.26 -20.63
CA LYS A 577 -32.80 14.93 -19.36
C LYS A 577 -32.07 13.98 -18.43
N ARG A 578 -32.67 12.82 -18.11
CA ARG A 578 -32.11 11.82 -17.18
C ARG A 578 -30.67 11.43 -17.50
N LEU A 579 -30.28 11.30 -18.77
CA LEU A 579 -28.87 11.03 -19.16
C LEU A 579 -27.86 12.10 -18.69
N VAL A 580 -28.30 13.31 -18.34
CA VAL A 580 -27.47 14.38 -17.75
C VAL A 580 -27.47 14.33 -16.21
N TRP A 581 -28.52 13.81 -15.57
CA TRP A 581 -28.62 13.68 -14.11
C TRP A 581 -28.09 12.33 -13.58
N ASP A 582 -28.28 11.24 -14.32
CA ASP A 582 -27.96 9.86 -13.96
C ASP A 582 -26.52 9.45 -14.33
N SER A 583 -25.53 10.33 -14.13
CA SER A 583 -24.13 9.91 -13.99
C SER A 583 -23.96 9.19 -12.64
N ALA A 584 -24.54 7.99 -12.55
CA ALA A 584 -25.12 7.47 -11.33
C ALA A 584 -24.13 7.31 -10.16
N PRO A 585 -24.61 7.65 -8.97
CA PRO A 585 -24.61 6.67 -7.90
C PRO A 585 -26.05 6.38 -7.41
N LEU A 586 -26.48 5.13 -7.57
CA LEU A 586 -27.08 4.46 -6.42
C LEU A 586 -25.93 4.23 -5.44
N ALA A 587 -25.71 5.23 -4.59
CA ALA A 587 -24.74 5.14 -3.50
C ALA A 587 -25.24 4.08 -2.51
N MET A 588 -24.33 3.27 -1.97
CA MET A 588 -24.69 2.33 -0.90
C MET A 588 -25.21 3.10 0.33
N ASN A 589 -24.55 4.22 0.63
CA ASN A 589 -24.89 5.16 1.70
C ASN A 589 -25.05 6.58 1.12
N TYR A 590 -26.17 7.22 1.45
CA TYR A 590 -26.42 8.65 1.30
C TYR A 590 -26.45 9.32 2.68
N HIS A 591 -25.69 10.41 2.86
CA HIS A 591 -25.76 11.26 4.05
C HIS A 591 -26.48 12.57 3.70
N VAL A 592 -27.71 12.72 4.18
CA VAL A 592 -28.58 13.87 3.92
C VAL A 592 -28.44 14.90 5.05
N GLN A 593 -27.74 15.99 4.77
CA GLN A 593 -27.47 17.10 5.67
C GLN A 593 -28.58 18.15 5.52
N VAL A 594 -29.53 18.21 6.46
CA VAL A 594 -30.58 19.24 6.48
C VAL A 594 -30.02 20.50 7.11
N ILE A 595 -29.95 21.60 6.37
CA ILE A 595 -29.34 22.86 6.79
C ILE A 595 -30.46 23.89 6.93
N HIS A 596 -30.85 24.19 8.17
CA HIS A 596 -31.78 25.26 8.47
C HIS A 596 -31.00 26.59 8.49
N VAL A 597 -31.33 27.52 7.60
CA VAL A 597 -30.70 28.84 7.51
C VAL A 597 -31.66 29.85 8.11
N HIS A 598 -31.22 30.51 9.19
CA HIS A 598 -32.03 31.43 9.98
C HIS A 598 -31.60 32.87 9.75
N ASP A 599 -32.59 33.77 9.70
CA ASP A 599 -32.36 35.22 9.81
C ASP A 599 -31.91 35.60 11.24
N ASN A 600 -31.59 36.88 11.47
CA ASN A 600 -31.06 37.41 12.74
C ASN A 600 -32.10 37.48 13.90
N VAL A 601 -33.02 36.52 13.98
CA VAL A 601 -34.15 36.47 14.92
C VAL A 601 -34.17 35.12 15.65
N ALA A 602 -34.20 35.14 16.98
CA ALA A 602 -34.27 33.92 17.78
C ALA A 602 -35.62 33.20 17.55
N PRO A 603 -35.63 31.86 17.32
CA PRO A 603 -36.83 31.13 16.95
C PRO A 603 -37.78 30.96 18.14
N THR A 604 -39.08 30.96 17.86
CA THR A 604 -40.09 30.53 18.83
C THR A 604 -40.05 29.01 19.05
N PRO A 605 -40.60 28.50 20.17
CA PRO A 605 -40.71 27.06 20.40
C PRO A 605 -41.51 26.32 19.32
N GLU A 606 -42.48 26.99 18.69
CA GLU A 606 -43.32 26.41 17.63
C GLU A 606 -42.55 26.29 16.30
N GLU A 607 -41.72 27.27 15.95
CA GLU A 607 -40.83 27.21 14.78
C GLU A 607 -39.74 26.13 14.96
N LEU A 608 -39.21 25.97 16.18
CA LEU A 608 -38.26 24.88 16.48
C LEU A 608 -38.90 23.49 16.34
N GLU A 609 -40.18 23.34 16.70
CA GLU A 609 -40.94 22.10 16.48
C GLU A 609 -41.32 21.89 15.01
N LEU A 610 -41.49 22.97 14.24
CA LEU A 610 -41.69 22.94 12.78
C LEU A 610 -40.42 22.48 12.05
N GLN A 611 -39.25 23.03 12.41
CA GLN A 611 -37.95 22.68 11.84
C GLN A 611 -37.65 21.17 11.98
N ARG A 612 -37.93 20.59 13.17
CA ARG A 612 -37.80 19.14 13.43
C ARG A 612 -38.60 18.24 12.49
N LYS A 613 -39.64 18.75 11.82
CA LYS A 613 -40.47 17.93 10.89
C LYS A 613 -39.68 17.54 9.63
N THR A 614 -38.80 18.39 9.12
CA THR A 614 -38.09 18.12 7.85
C THR A 614 -37.10 16.96 7.97
N PRO A 615 -36.17 16.92 8.95
CA PRO A 615 -35.32 15.75 9.18
C PRO A 615 -36.13 14.49 9.55
N LYS A 616 -37.25 14.64 10.26
CA LYS A 616 -38.13 13.51 10.62
C LYS A 616 -38.80 12.90 9.39
N ALA A 617 -39.29 13.71 8.47
CA ALA A 617 -39.89 13.26 7.21
C ALA A 617 -38.86 12.54 6.32
N LEU A 618 -37.63 13.08 6.22
CA LEU A 618 -36.55 12.46 5.44
C LEU A 618 -36.07 11.14 6.08
N ARG A 619 -36.06 11.00 7.41
CA ARG A 619 -35.80 9.71 8.09
C ARG A 619 -36.90 8.68 7.88
N ILE A 620 -38.17 9.10 7.72
CA ILE A 620 -39.27 8.19 7.35
C ILE A 620 -39.09 7.71 5.91
N PHE A 621 -38.73 8.61 4.99
CA PHE A 621 -38.38 8.26 3.61
C PHE A 621 -37.18 7.30 3.55
N GLY A 622 -36.13 7.55 4.34
CA GLY A 622 -34.96 6.66 4.43
C GLY A 622 -35.33 5.21 4.76
N LYS A 623 -36.24 5.00 5.71
CA LYS A 623 -36.77 3.67 6.05
C LYS A 623 -37.61 3.02 4.94
N MET A 624 -38.21 3.80 4.05
CA MET A 624 -38.94 3.27 2.89
C MET A 624 -37.98 2.82 1.77
N VAL A 625 -36.74 3.31 1.74
CA VAL A 625 -35.74 2.99 0.71
C VAL A 625 -34.57 2.12 1.21
N GLU A 626 -34.59 1.70 2.47
CA GLU A 626 -33.54 0.91 3.15
C GLU A 626 -33.11 -0.35 2.35
N ARG A 627 -34.04 -1.00 1.64
CA ARG A 627 -33.78 -2.17 0.76
C ARG A 627 -33.24 -1.80 -0.65
N VAL A 628 -32.82 -0.55 -0.85
CA VAL A 628 -32.33 0.03 -2.13
C VAL A 628 -31.09 0.92 -1.91
N THR A 629 -31.04 1.66 -0.81
CA THR A 629 -29.90 2.49 -0.39
C THR A 629 -30.05 2.86 1.10
N ASN A 630 -28.96 2.94 1.85
CA ASN A 630 -28.97 3.46 3.22
C ASN A 630 -29.02 4.99 3.19
N VAL A 631 -29.94 5.61 3.93
CA VAL A 631 -30.12 7.08 3.98
C VAL A 631 -30.03 7.56 5.43
N GLU A 632 -28.87 8.09 5.78
CA GLU A 632 -28.61 8.71 7.08
C GLU A 632 -28.94 10.20 6.99
N VAL A 633 -29.54 10.76 8.05
CA VAL A 633 -30.06 12.15 8.01
C VAL A 633 -29.58 12.93 9.24
N SER A 634 -28.73 13.92 9.00
CA SER A 634 -28.26 14.90 9.98
C SER A 634 -29.05 16.22 9.86
N SER A 635 -28.84 17.13 10.81
CA SER A 635 -29.56 18.40 10.89
C SER A 635 -28.65 19.44 11.54
N GLU A 636 -28.44 20.55 10.84
CA GLU A 636 -27.57 21.66 11.21
C GLU A 636 -28.34 22.98 11.08
N HIS A 637 -27.91 23.99 11.84
CA HIS A 637 -28.57 25.29 11.93
C HIS A 637 -27.53 26.39 11.76
N LEU A 638 -27.63 27.18 10.68
CA LEU A 638 -26.79 28.34 10.42
C LEU A 638 -27.51 29.60 10.91
N TRP A 639 -26.92 30.22 11.93
CA TRP A 639 -27.36 31.47 12.55
C TRP A 639 -26.60 32.67 11.98
N ASP A 640 -27.05 33.88 12.31
CA ASP A 640 -26.46 35.16 11.89
C ASP A 640 -26.31 35.32 10.36
N PHE A 641 -27.14 34.60 9.60
CA PHE A 641 -27.14 34.57 8.14
C PHE A 641 -28.23 35.55 7.64
N ASP A 642 -27.86 36.76 7.21
CA ASP A 642 -28.78 37.89 6.96
C ASP A 642 -29.59 37.72 5.63
N VAL A 643 -30.35 36.62 5.52
CA VAL A 643 -30.98 36.10 4.29
C VAL A 643 -31.85 37.14 3.60
N THR A 644 -32.75 37.77 4.37
CA THR A 644 -33.80 38.65 3.84
C THR A 644 -33.27 39.95 3.25
N ARG A 645 -32.01 40.32 3.53
CA ARG A 645 -31.33 41.48 2.94
C ARG A 645 -30.28 41.12 1.88
N SER A 646 -29.71 39.91 1.98
CA SER A 646 -28.51 39.54 1.20
C SER A 646 -28.81 38.76 -0.08
N PHE A 647 -29.95 38.06 -0.15
CA PHE A 647 -30.29 37.18 -1.29
C PHE A 647 -31.74 37.29 -1.77
N LEU A 648 -32.65 37.81 -0.93
CA LEU A 648 -34.06 37.95 -1.30
C LEU A 648 -34.34 39.33 -1.90
N GLU A 649 -34.98 39.33 -3.06
CA GLU A 649 -35.47 40.52 -3.74
C GLU A 649 -36.99 40.64 -3.56
N LYS A 650 -37.56 41.78 -3.98
CA LYS A 650 -39.01 41.96 -4.08
C LYS A 650 -39.45 41.98 -5.52
N ASP A 651 -40.39 41.09 -5.83
CA ASP A 651 -41.14 41.05 -7.08
C ASP A 651 -42.08 42.28 -7.21
N VAL A 652 -42.60 42.54 -8.40
CA VAL A 652 -43.60 43.59 -8.72
C VAL A 652 -44.86 43.47 -7.86
N GLN A 653 -45.13 42.27 -7.33
CA GLN A 653 -46.22 41.98 -6.39
C GLN A 653 -45.83 42.17 -4.90
N GLU A 654 -44.70 42.80 -4.59
CA GLU A 654 -44.11 42.96 -3.24
C GLU A 654 -43.77 41.63 -2.53
N ARG A 655 -43.82 40.49 -3.25
CA ARG A 655 -43.47 39.15 -2.77
C ARG A 655 -41.96 39.03 -2.63
N LEU A 656 -41.48 38.37 -1.56
CA LEU A 656 -40.07 38.01 -1.44
C LEU A 656 -39.73 36.86 -2.40
N VAL A 657 -38.76 37.09 -3.28
CA VAL A 657 -38.32 36.14 -4.30
C VAL A 657 -36.84 35.83 -4.17
N LEU A 658 -36.48 34.56 -4.38
CA LEU A 658 -35.11 34.10 -4.57
C LEU A 658 -34.87 33.86 -6.07
N THR A 659 -34.05 34.70 -6.70
CA THR A 659 -33.64 34.58 -8.10
C THR A 659 -32.58 33.49 -8.30
N HIS A 660 -32.39 33.04 -9.54
CA HIS A 660 -31.38 32.02 -9.85
C HIS A 660 -29.96 32.45 -9.45
N ASP A 661 -29.57 33.69 -9.74
CA ASP A 661 -28.23 34.21 -9.45
C ASP A 661 -28.00 34.40 -7.95
N ASN A 662 -29.00 34.92 -7.21
CA ASN A 662 -28.89 35.06 -5.76
C ASN A 662 -28.87 33.70 -5.06
N MET A 663 -29.54 32.69 -5.62
CA MET A 663 -29.45 31.31 -5.16
C MET A 663 -28.05 30.71 -5.36
N GLN A 664 -27.35 31.00 -6.47
CA GLN A 664 -25.94 30.60 -6.62
C GLN A 664 -25.04 31.28 -5.56
N GLN A 665 -25.28 32.55 -5.26
CA GLN A 665 -24.53 33.28 -4.22
C GLN A 665 -24.82 32.74 -2.81
N LEU A 666 -26.08 32.44 -2.50
CA LEU A 666 -26.54 31.80 -1.26
C LEU A 666 -25.81 30.46 -1.05
N LEU A 667 -25.87 29.57 -2.03
CA LEU A 667 -25.23 28.25 -1.98
C LEU A 667 -23.73 28.35 -1.70
N LYS A 668 -23.05 29.28 -2.40
CA LYS A 668 -21.62 29.53 -2.22
C LYS A 668 -21.25 30.05 -0.83
N GLN A 669 -22.10 30.87 -0.20
CA GLN A 669 -21.87 31.36 1.16
C GLN A 669 -22.19 30.30 2.23
N VAL A 670 -23.25 29.51 2.03
CA VAL A 670 -23.58 28.36 2.89
C VAL A 670 -22.43 27.35 2.86
N GLU A 671 -21.95 26.96 1.68
CA GLU A 671 -20.84 26.00 1.55
C GLU A 671 -19.51 26.50 2.14
N ALA A 672 -19.27 27.82 2.13
CA ALA A 672 -18.10 28.42 2.77
C ALA A 672 -18.13 28.40 4.32
N GLN A 673 -19.30 28.15 4.94
CA GLN A 673 -19.45 28.02 6.39
C GLN A 673 -19.53 26.56 6.87
N LEU A 674 -19.77 25.60 5.97
CA LEU A 674 -19.88 24.19 6.32
C LEU A 674 -18.50 23.52 6.46
N PRO A 675 -18.30 22.63 7.45
CA PRO A 675 -17.06 21.86 7.56
C PRO A 675 -16.94 20.84 6.43
N THR A 676 -15.71 20.62 5.93
CA THR A 676 -15.42 19.57 4.95
C THR A 676 -15.50 18.19 5.60
N SER A 677 -16.65 17.53 5.47
CA SER A 677 -16.89 16.18 5.97
C SER A 677 -15.96 15.17 5.29
N LEU A 678 -15.14 14.49 6.08
CA LEU A 678 -14.21 13.42 5.66
C LEU A 678 -14.89 12.07 5.37
N ASP A 679 -16.20 12.07 5.15
CA ASP A 679 -16.98 10.84 4.93
C ASP A 679 -16.84 10.32 3.49
N SER A 680 -16.98 9.00 3.37
CA SER A 680 -16.89 8.21 2.14
C SER A 680 -18.23 8.03 1.40
N GLY A 681 -19.35 8.40 2.03
CA GLY A 681 -20.69 8.36 1.45
C GLY A 681 -20.99 9.53 0.49
N ALA A 682 -22.11 9.43 -0.23
CA ALA A 682 -22.60 10.54 -1.05
C ALA A 682 -23.37 11.54 -0.18
N VAL A 683 -22.89 12.78 -0.09
CA VAL A 683 -23.53 13.83 0.73
C VAL A 683 -24.56 14.61 -0.11
N LEU A 684 -25.78 14.78 0.43
CA LEU A 684 -26.82 15.62 -0.15
C LEU A 684 -27.26 16.69 0.86
N ARG A 685 -27.23 17.96 0.45
CA ARG A 685 -27.50 19.12 1.30
C ARG A 685 -28.88 19.70 1.01
N VAL A 686 -29.77 19.67 1.99
CA VAL A 686 -31.13 20.21 1.89
C VAL A 686 -31.19 21.50 2.68
N VAL A 687 -30.99 22.63 1.99
CA VAL A 687 -31.12 23.97 2.57
C VAL A 687 -32.60 24.32 2.72
N VAL A 688 -33.00 24.66 3.94
CA VAL A 688 -34.32 25.21 4.25
C VAL A 688 -34.15 26.63 4.75
N LEU A 689 -34.76 27.58 4.04
CA LEU A 689 -34.81 28.99 4.43
C LEU A 689 -35.92 29.17 5.49
N GLU A 690 -35.50 29.34 6.75
CA GLU A 690 -36.40 29.57 7.89
C GLU A 690 -36.65 31.08 8.04
N THR A 691 -37.48 31.62 7.14
CA THR A 691 -37.85 33.04 7.08
C THR A 691 -39.27 33.26 7.57
N ALA A 692 -39.50 34.33 8.35
CA ALA A 692 -40.83 34.66 8.90
C ALA A 692 -41.87 35.03 7.83
N ASN A 693 -41.43 35.41 6.62
CA ASN A 693 -42.27 35.67 5.46
C ASN A 693 -42.13 34.52 4.44
N SER A 694 -43.21 34.23 3.70
CA SER A 694 -43.19 33.22 2.63
C SER A 694 -42.31 33.68 1.45
N VAL A 695 -41.33 32.86 1.08
CA VAL A 695 -40.43 33.09 -0.06
C VAL A 695 -40.85 32.24 -1.25
N THR A 696 -40.95 32.86 -2.42
CA THR A 696 -41.07 32.16 -3.71
C THR A 696 -39.69 31.98 -4.32
N VAL A 697 -39.37 30.77 -4.81
CA VAL A 697 -38.15 30.54 -5.60
C VAL A 697 -38.50 30.76 -7.06
N LEU A 698 -37.68 31.49 -7.81
CA LEU A 698 -37.85 31.63 -9.26
C LEU A 698 -36.92 30.67 -10.01
N ASP A 699 -37.39 30.15 -11.13
CA ASP A 699 -36.58 29.32 -12.02
C ASP A 699 -35.67 30.17 -12.95
N GLN A 700 -34.95 29.52 -13.87
CA GLN A 700 -34.07 30.21 -14.84
C GLN A 700 -34.82 31.06 -15.89
N MET A 701 -36.15 30.88 -16.03
CA MET A 701 -37.01 31.65 -16.93
C MET A 701 -37.79 32.75 -16.19
N GLY A 702 -37.72 32.78 -14.85
CA GLY A 702 -38.47 33.70 -14.00
C GLY A 702 -39.85 33.20 -13.58
N GLU A 703 -40.15 31.90 -13.74
CA GLU A 703 -41.43 31.32 -13.32
C GLU A 703 -41.42 30.90 -11.84
N ASP A 704 -42.60 30.99 -11.20
CA ASP A 704 -42.84 30.61 -9.80
C ASP A 704 -42.55 29.11 -9.56
N SER A 705 -41.40 28.81 -8.95
CA SER A 705 -40.98 27.44 -8.63
C SER A 705 -41.40 27.02 -7.22
N ASN A 706 -41.66 25.71 -7.08
CA ASN A 706 -41.94 25.08 -5.79
C ASN A 706 -40.66 24.81 -4.95
N GLY A 707 -39.47 25.07 -5.50
CA GLY A 707 -38.17 24.78 -4.90
C GLY A 707 -37.26 24.07 -5.91
N LEU A 708 -35.94 24.14 -5.71
CA LEU A 708 -34.97 23.62 -6.67
C LEU A 708 -34.23 22.39 -6.13
N ALA A 709 -34.10 21.36 -6.97
CA ALA A 709 -33.13 20.29 -6.79
C ALA A 709 -31.88 20.60 -7.63
N VAL A 710 -30.71 20.64 -7.00
CA VAL A 710 -29.41 20.97 -7.62
C VAL A 710 -28.57 19.71 -7.75
N ALA A 711 -28.25 19.32 -8.99
CA ALA A 711 -27.49 18.12 -9.31
C ALA A 711 -26.20 18.03 -8.48
N SER A 712 -25.86 16.83 -7.99
CA SER A 712 -24.67 16.55 -7.16
C SER A 712 -24.53 17.34 -5.85
N TRP A 713 -25.50 18.19 -5.48
CA TRP A 713 -25.44 19.00 -4.26
C TRP A 713 -26.63 18.75 -3.32
N GLY A 714 -27.87 18.78 -3.81
CA GLY A 714 -29.06 18.58 -2.97
C GLY A 714 -30.23 19.49 -3.35
N ALA A 715 -30.75 20.29 -2.43
CA ALA A 715 -31.97 21.08 -2.64
C ALA A 715 -31.99 22.42 -1.90
N VAL A 716 -32.73 23.39 -2.45
CA VAL A 716 -33.03 24.68 -1.80
C VAL A 716 -34.55 24.85 -1.71
N LEU A 717 -35.04 25.05 -0.48
CA LEU A 717 -36.46 25.09 -0.14
C LEU A 717 -36.78 26.30 0.75
N ALA A 718 -37.93 26.94 0.51
CA ALA A 718 -38.51 27.90 1.44
C ALA A 718 -39.40 27.17 2.48
N ARG A 719 -39.44 27.68 3.72
CA ARG A 719 -40.37 27.19 4.76
C ARG A 719 -41.83 27.52 4.42
N ASN A 720 -42.68 26.49 4.36
CA ASN A 720 -44.14 26.56 4.21
C ASN A 720 -44.77 25.19 4.55
N GLU A 721 -46.10 25.07 4.45
CA GLU A 721 -46.86 23.83 4.73
C GLU A 721 -46.46 22.62 3.86
N LYS A 722 -45.75 22.84 2.75
CA LYS A 722 -45.35 21.81 1.77
C LYS A 722 -43.85 21.56 1.77
N THR A 723 -43.06 22.13 2.70
CA THR A 723 -41.60 21.94 2.74
C THR A 723 -41.21 20.47 2.84
N GLU A 724 -41.87 19.68 3.69
CA GLU A 724 -41.58 18.25 3.87
C GLU A 724 -41.86 17.42 2.61
N SER A 725 -42.96 17.70 1.88
CA SER A 725 -43.29 16.98 0.65
C SER A 725 -42.39 17.42 -0.52
N ARG A 726 -41.97 18.69 -0.57
CA ARG A 726 -40.97 19.21 -1.51
C ARG A 726 -39.57 18.63 -1.25
N ALA A 727 -39.19 18.44 0.02
CA ALA A 727 -37.93 17.78 0.40
C ALA A 727 -37.91 16.30 -0.02
N ILE A 728 -39.01 15.57 0.19
CA ILE A 728 -39.17 14.20 -0.31
C ILE A 728 -39.14 14.15 -1.85
N ALA A 729 -39.78 15.10 -2.53
CA ALA A 729 -39.75 15.19 -3.99
C ALA A 729 -38.32 15.41 -4.53
N ALA A 730 -37.56 16.33 -3.93
CA ALA A 730 -36.17 16.56 -4.31
C ALA A 730 -35.27 15.32 -4.06
N LEU A 731 -35.47 14.60 -2.96
CA LEU A 731 -34.71 13.37 -2.68
C LEU A 731 -35.07 12.23 -3.64
N ARG A 732 -36.33 12.14 -4.09
CA ARG A 732 -36.75 11.20 -5.16
C ARG A 732 -36.12 11.51 -6.52
N ILE A 733 -35.81 12.78 -6.81
CA ILE A 733 -35.05 13.16 -8.00
C ILE A 733 -33.61 12.67 -7.88
N HIS A 734 -32.92 12.94 -6.76
CA HIS A 734 -31.51 12.55 -6.58
C HIS A 734 -31.26 11.04 -6.54
N ILE A 735 -32.19 10.26 -6.00
CA ILE A 735 -32.10 8.79 -5.98
C ILE A 735 -32.63 8.19 -7.30
N GLY A 736 -33.09 9.02 -8.25
CA GLY A 736 -33.57 8.59 -9.56
C GLY A 736 -34.85 7.76 -9.51
N MET A 737 -35.70 8.03 -8.52
CA MET A 737 -37.00 7.37 -8.29
C MET A 737 -38.15 8.08 -8.99
N ASP A 738 -38.04 9.39 -9.28
CA ASP A 738 -39.07 10.08 -10.06
C ASP A 738 -38.95 9.79 -11.56
N ALA A 739 -40.10 9.64 -12.20
CA ALA A 739 -40.21 9.44 -13.65
C ALA A 739 -41.16 10.50 -14.21
N GLU A 740 -40.75 11.18 -15.28
CA GLU A 740 -41.68 12.00 -16.07
C GLU A 740 -42.70 11.05 -16.71
N LEU A 741 -43.94 11.08 -16.22
CA LEU A 741 -45.01 10.25 -16.73
C LEU A 741 -45.48 10.76 -18.10
N MET A 742 -45.87 9.84 -18.98
CA MET A 742 -46.40 10.19 -20.29
C MET A 742 -47.75 10.91 -20.20
N PRO A 743 -48.09 11.76 -21.19
CA PRO A 743 -49.37 12.47 -21.23
C PRO A 743 -50.57 11.53 -21.10
N GLY A 744 -51.47 11.82 -20.16
CA GLY A 744 -52.67 11.00 -19.90
C GLY A 744 -52.45 9.77 -19.01
N TRP A 745 -51.30 9.68 -18.34
CA TRP A 745 -51.01 8.73 -17.27
C TRP A 745 -51.07 9.44 -15.91
N SER A 746 -51.56 8.76 -14.86
CA SER A 746 -51.65 9.33 -13.51
C SER A 746 -50.99 8.45 -12.44
N ARG A 747 -50.53 9.09 -11.35
CA ARG A 747 -50.14 8.43 -10.09
C ARG A 747 -50.82 9.14 -8.91
N PRO A 748 -51.20 8.41 -7.85
CA PRO A 748 -51.74 9.00 -6.62
C PRO A 748 -50.69 9.82 -5.87
N PRO A 749 -51.10 10.79 -5.02
CA PRO A 749 -50.20 11.59 -4.21
C PRO A 749 -49.66 10.79 -3.01
N ALA A 750 -48.71 9.89 -3.27
CA ALA A 750 -47.97 9.11 -2.28
C ALA A 750 -46.50 9.56 -2.21
N PRO A 751 -45.82 9.42 -1.04
CA PRO A 751 -44.39 9.72 -0.92
C PRO A 751 -43.55 8.73 -1.73
N LEU A 752 -43.88 7.44 -1.67
CA LEU A 752 -43.32 6.37 -2.50
C LEU A 752 -44.43 5.35 -2.81
N CYS A 753 -44.35 4.73 -3.98
CA CYS A 753 -45.15 3.55 -4.34
C CYS A 753 -44.27 2.28 -4.31
N GLU A 754 -44.86 1.11 -4.00
CA GLU A 754 -44.12 -0.16 -3.91
C GLU A 754 -43.39 -0.51 -5.23
N TRP A 755 -43.97 -0.19 -6.39
CA TRP A 755 -43.32 -0.40 -7.69
C TRP A 755 -42.14 0.56 -7.95
N GLU A 756 -42.11 1.76 -7.34
CA GLU A 756 -40.95 2.66 -7.44
C GLU A 756 -39.76 2.03 -6.70
N VAL A 757 -40.01 1.50 -5.49
CA VAL A 757 -39.00 0.80 -4.68
C VAL A 757 -38.54 -0.50 -5.35
N ALA A 758 -39.46 -1.28 -5.93
CA ALA A 758 -39.13 -2.49 -6.66
C ALA A 758 -38.25 -2.21 -7.90
N ARG A 759 -38.62 -1.22 -8.73
CA ARG A 759 -37.81 -0.78 -9.88
C ARG A 759 -36.43 -0.30 -9.44
N ALA A 760 -36.37 0.56 -8.41
CA ALA A 760 -35.11 1.08 -7.91
C ALA A 760 -34.21 -0.02 -7.32
N ARG A 761 -34.78 -1.06 -6.69
CA ARG A 761 -34.06 -2.26 -6.25
C ARG A 761 -33.48 -3.05 -7.43
N LEU A 762 -34.26 -3.27 -8.49
CA LEU A 762 -33.78 -3.96 -9.71
C LEU A 762 -32.63 -3.18 -10.36
N ARG A 763 -32.79 -1.86 -10.51
CA ARG A 763 -31.77 -0.92 -10.98
C ARG A 763 -30.49 -1.00 -10.13
N ALA A 764 -30.62 -1.04 -8.79
CA ALA A 764 -29.50 -1.15 -7.87
C ALA A 764 -28.78 -2.51 -7.96
N CYS A 765 -29.50 -3.63 -8.13
CA CYS A 765 -28.89 -4.93 -8.34
C CYS A 765 -28.04 -4.97 -9.63
N VAL A 766 -28.56 -4.43 -10.74
CA VAL A 766 -27.83 -4.37 -12.01
C VAL A 766 -26.61 -3.44 -11.92
N ASP A 767 -26.74 -2.24 -11.32
CA ASP A 767 -25.63 -1.30 -11.14
C ASP A 767 -24.51 -1.88 -10.26
N ASN A 768 -24.86 -2.52 -9.13
CA ASN A 768 -23.88 -3.12 -8.24
C ASN A 768 -23.21 -4.35 -8.86
N GLY A 769 -23.97 -5.21 -9.54
CA GLY A 769 -23.43 -6.39 -10.24
C GLY A 769 -22.49 -6.02 -11.39
N MET A 770 -22.87 -5.07 -12.24
CA MET A 770 -22.03 -4.58 -13.34
C MET A 770 -20.75 -3.92 -12.84
N ARG A 771 -20.83 -3.06 -11.81
CA ARG A 771 -19.63 -2.46 -11.20
C ARG A 771 -18.70 -3.48 -10.57
N ALA A 772 -19.23 -4.44 -9.79
CA ALA A 772 -18.44 -5.51 -9.20
C ALA A 772 -17.69 -6.31 -10.27
N ALA A 773 -18.40 -6.76 -11.32
CA ALA A 773 -17.80 -7.46 -12.45
C ALA A 773 -16.74 -6.61 -13.17
N SER A 774 -17.00 -5.32 -13.36
CA SER A 774 -16.05 -4.39 -14.01
C SER A 774 -14.79 -4.14 -13.17
N ALA A 775 -14.92 -3.97 -11.85
CA ALA A 775 -13.79 -3.81 -10.93
C ALA A 775 -12.90 -5.08 -10.87
N ILE A 776 -13.50 -6.27 -10.83
CA ILE A 776 -12.76 -7.55 -10.83
C ILE A 776 -12.03 -7.74 -12.17
N ARG A 777 -12.69 -7.47 -13.31
CA ARG A 777 -12.07 -7.50 -14.64
C ARG A 777 -10.92 -6.51 -14.75
N ALA A 778 -11.08 -5.28 -14.22
CA ALA A 778 -10.03 -4.27 -14.21
C ALA A 778 -8.82 -4.71 -13.40
N LEU A 779 -9.02 -5.30 -12.21
CA LEU A 779 -7.93 -5.85 -11.39
C LEU A 779 -7.16 -6.95 -12.14
N ASN A 780 -7.86 -7.85 -12.84
CA ASN A 780 -7.22 -8.86 -13.69
C ASN A 780 -6.50 -8.23 -14.90
N GLU A 781 -7.12 -7.29 -15.61
CA GLU A 781 -6.53 -6.63 -16.79
C GLU A 781 -5.24 -5.87 -16.42
N VAL A 782 -5.21 -5.23 -15.25
CA VAL A 782 -4.00 -4.58 -14.70
C VAL A 782 -2.97 -5.64 -14.27
N ALA A 783 -3.38 -6.77 -13.70
CA ALA A 783 -2.50 -7.89 -13.38
C ALA A 783 -1.80 -8.45 -14.63
N ASP A 784 -2.52 -8.65 -15.72
CA ASP A 784 -1.99 -9.17 -16.98
C ASP A 784 -1.09 -8.14 -17.69
N LYS A 785 -1.47 -6.85 -17.68
CA LYS A 785 -0.71 -5.78 -18.36
C LYS A 785 0.55 -5.34 -17.62
N ILE A 786 0.56 -5.33 -16.28
CA ILE A 786 1.69 -4.84 -15.49
C ILE A 786 2.38 -6.03 -14.80
N THR A 787 3.48 -6.51 -15.36
CA THR A 787 4.26 -7.63 -14.81
C THR A 787 4.68 -7.45 -13.35
N ASN A 788 4.87 -6.21 -12.89
CA ASN A 788 5.38 -5.89 -11.56
C ASN A 788 4.33 -5.55 -10.49
N ILE A 789 3.03 -5.61 -10.80
CA ILE A 789 1.98 -5.47 -9.77
C ILE A 789 1.98 -6.69 -8.84
N VAL A 790 1.79 -6.42 -7.55
CA VAL A 790 1.74 -7.40 -6.46
C VAL A 790 0.29 -7.63 -6.10
N ILE A 791 -0.09 -8.89 -5.93
CA ILE A 791 -1.42 -9.27 -5.42
C ILE A 791 -1.17 -10.17 -4.21
N ASN A 792 -1.40 -9.61 -3.02
CA ASN A 792 -1.28 -10.32 -1.75
C ASN A 792 -2.49 -11.26 -1.56
N ASP A 793 -2.35 -12.26 -0.69
CA ASP A 793 -3.43 -13.19 -0.34
C ASP A 793 -4.70 -12.44 0.10
N ASP A 794 -4.61 -11.44 0.99
CA ASP A 794 -5.73 -10.60 1.43
C ASP A 794 -6.54 -9.96 0.27
N VAL A 795 -5.84 -9.55 -0.80
CA VAL A 795 -6.46 -8.88 -1.96
C VAL A 795 -7.10 -9.92 -2.87
N ALA A 796 -6.45 -11.07 -3.07
CA ALA A 796 -7.01 -12.20 -3.80
C ALA A 796 -8.20 -12.84 -3.06
N GLU A 797 -8.21 -12.86 -1.73
CA GLU A 797 -9.34 -13.33 -0.91
C GLU A 797 -10.55 -12.40 -1.08
N ARG A 798 -10.37 -11.07 -0.93
CA ARG A 798 -11.44 -10.08 -1.19
C ARG A 798 -11.99 -10.21 -2.61
N ALA A 799 -11.13 -10.32 -3.63
CA ALA A 799 -11.55 -10.51 -5.01
C ALA A 799 -12.28 -11.86 -5.23
N THR A 800 -11.79 -12.95 -4.65
CA THR A 800 -12.42 -14.28 -4.70
C THR A 800 -13.80 -14.25 -4.05
N ARG A 801 -13.92 -13.62 -2.88
CA ARG A 801 -15.19 -13.49 -2.16
C ARG A 801 -16.18 -12.60 -2.92
N ALA A 802 -15.71 -11.52 -3.55
CA ALA A 802 -16.52 -10.69 -4.43
C ALA A 802 -17.08 -11.48 -5.63
N VAL A 803 -16.27 -12.32 -6.28
CA VAL A 803 -16.72 -13.20 -7.38
C VAL A 803 -17.76 -14.22 -6.91
N GLN A 804 -17.55 -14.85 -5.75
CA GLN A 804 -18.52 -15.77 -5.15
C GLN A 804 -19.87 -15.10 -4.93
N LEU A 805 -19.88 -13.93 -4.26
CA LEU A 805 -21.09 -13.18 -3.95
C LEU A 805 -21.80 -12.64 -5.20
N LEU A 806 -21.05 -12.22 -6.22
CA LEU A 806 -21.59 -11.82 -7.52
C LEU A 806 -22.36 -12.97 -8.19
N PHE A 807 -21.74 -14.15 -8.33
CA PHE A 807 -22.41 -15.33 -8.90
C PHE A 807 -23.51 -15.90 -7.99
N GLU A 808 -23.40 -15.71 -6.67
CA GLU A 808 -24.46 -16.08 -5.74
C GLU A 808 -25.67 -15.14 -5.80
N GLY A 809 -25.47 -13.86 -6.14
CA GLY A 809 -26.51 -12.86 -6.27
C GLY A 809 -27.12 -12.76 -7.66
N LEU A 810 -26.44 -13.24 -8.71
CA LEU A 810 -26.91 -13.32 -10.10
C LEU A 810 -27.16 -14.79 -10.53
N LYS A 811 -27.76 -15.61 -9.66
CA LYS A 811 -28.10 -17.00 -9.99
C LYS A 811 -29.17 -17.06 -11.09
N PRO A 812 -28.94 -17.74 -12.23
CA PRO A 812 -29.94 -17.88 -13.28
C PRO A 812 -31.25 -18.48 -12.75
N GLY A 813 -32.38 -17.89 -13.14
CA GLY A 813 -33.71 -18.32 -12.68
C GLY A 813 -34.07 -17.93 -11.24
N GLN A 814 -33.31 -17.04 -10.60
CA GLN A 814 -33.63 -16.45 -9.30
C GLN A 814 -33.67 -14.90 -9.37
N GLN A 815 -34.39 -14.26 -8.45
CA GLN A 815 -34.39 -12.80 -8.33
C GLN A 815 -33.01 -12.31 -7.85
N PRO A 816 -32.45 -11.21 -8.40
CA PRO A 816 -31.15 -10.71 -7.97
C PRO A 816 -31.07 -10.32 -6.48
N ASP A 817 -30.10 -10.89 -5.77
CA ASP A 817 -29.89 -10.66 -4.34
C ASP A 817 -29.14 -9.35 -4.08
N TYR A 818 -29.89 -8.29 -3.75
CA TYR A 818 -29.37 -6.95 -3.49
C TYR A 818 -28.23 -6.92 -2.45
N GLU A 819 -28.36 -7.65 -1.35
CA GLU A 819 -27.40 -7.56 -0.22
C GLU A 819 -26.05 -8.16 -0.63
N LYS A 820 -26.06 -9.31 -1.30
CA LYS A 820 -24.84 -9.94 -1.84
C LYS A 820 -24.19 -9.11 -2.93
N LEU A 821 -24.96 -8.43 -3.77
CA LEU A 821 -24.43 -7.58 -4.84
C LEU A 821 -23.77 -6.31 -4.29
N VAL A 822 -24.32 -5.74 -3.22
CA VAL A 822 -23.69 -4.64 -2.46
C VAL A 822 -22.39 -5.11 -1.80
N GLU A 823 -22.38 -6.27 -1.12
CA GLU A 823 -21.16 -6.83 -0.52
C GLU A 823 -20.10 -7.16 -1.58
N ALA A 824 -20.49 -7.80 -2.69
CA ALA A 824 -19.62 -8.13 -3.81
C ALA A 824 -18.93 -6.89 -4.39
N ARG A 825 -19.69 -5.83 -4.66
CA ARG A 825 -19.12 -4.55 -5.12
C ARG A 825 -18.18 -3.95 -4.09
N LYS A 826 -18.57 -3.90 -2.81
CA LYS A 826 -17.75 -3.33 -1.74
C LYS A 826 -16.38 -4.04 -1.62
N LEU A 827 -16.37 -5.36 -1.75
CA LEU A 827 -15.15 -6.16 -1.73
C LEU A 827 -14.31 -5.99 -3.02
N ALA A 828 -14.95 -5.90 -4.19
CA ALA A 828 -14.26 -5.66 -5.46
C ALA A 828 -13.63 -4.25 -5.53
N ASP A 829 -14.38 -3.22 -5.16
CA ASP A 829 -13.89 -1.83 -5.08
C ASP A 829 -12.74 -1.74 -4.07
N SER A 830 -12.87 -2.39 -2.89
CA SER A 830 -11.80 -2.45 -1.86
C SER A 830 -10.53 -3.19 -2.31
N ALA A 831 -10.66 -4.27 -3.09
CA ALA A 831 -9.52 -5.01 -3.61
C ALA A 831 -8.77 -4.19 -4.69
N ASN A 832 -9.52 -3.50 -5.56
CA ASN A 832 -8.98 -2.70 -6.66
C ASN A 832 -8.39 -1.35 -6.19
N SER A 833 -8.78 -0.85 -5.00
CA SER A 833 -8.23 0.36 -4.39
C SER A 833 -7.13 0.10 -3.35
N ASP A 834 -6.68 -1.14 -3.15
CA ASP A 834 -5.72 -1.45 -2.08
C ASP A 834 -4.32 -0.88 -2.39
N HIS A 835 -3.78 -0.11 -1.44
CA HIS A 835 -2.46 0.51 -1.51
C HIS A 835 -1.31 -0.47 -1.85
N SER A 836 -1.45 -1.76 -1.51
CA SER A 836 -0.40 -2.76 -1.77
C SER A 836 -0.14 -2.96 -3.26
N LEU A 837 -1.16 -2.74 -4.12
CA LEU A 837 -1.05 -2.87 -5.58
C LEU A 837 0.06 -1.96 -6.16
N LEU A 838 0.17 -0.72 -5.64
CA LEU A 838 1.12 0.27 -6.14
C LEU A 838 2.56 0.08 -5.59
N SER A 839 2.74 -0.77 -4.57
CA SER A 839 3.97 -0.86 -3.78
C SER A 839 5.25 -1.20 -4.57
N LEU A 840 5.13 -2.04 -5.62
CA LEU A 840 6.25 -2.44 -6.49
C LEU A 840 6.13 -1.96 -7.95
N LEU A 841 5.11 -1.14 -8.26
CA LEU A 841 4.97 -0.48 -9.57
C LEU A 841 6.17 0.43 -9.88
N TYR A 842 6.69 1.10 -8.85
CA TYR A 842 7.84 2.01 -8.92
C TYR A 842 9.19 1.32 -9.16
N PHE A 843 9.26 -0.02 -9.15
CA PHE A 843 10.49 -0.79 -9.36
C PHE A 843 10.38 -1.69 -10.61
N PRO A 844 10.45 -1.11 -11.83
CA PRO A 844 10.37 -1.85 -13.09
C PRO A 844 11.51 -2.88 -13.23
N MET A 845 11.28 -3.93 -14.03
CA MET A 845 12.22 -5.04 -14.17
C MET A 845 13.62 -4.60 -14.61
N ASP A 846 13.72 -3.58 -15.46
CA ASP A 846 15.00 -3.06 -15.95
C ASP A 846 15.86 -2.47 -14.82
N GLN A 847 15.24 -1.83 -13.82
CA GLN A 847 15.94 -1.36 -12.63
C GLN A 847 16.34 -2.52 -11.70
N ARG A 848 15.51 -3.56 -11.59
CA ARG A 848 15.90 -4.79 -10.87
C ARG A 848 17.11 -5.43 -11.54
N PHE A 849 17.12 -5.57 -12.86
CA PHE A 849 18.28 -6.07 -13.60
C PHE A 849 19.50 -5.15 -13.46
N ALA A 850 19.34 -3.82 -13.50
CA ALA A 850 20.45 -2.89 -13.26
C ALA A 850 21.07 -3.01 -11.86
N VAL A 851 20.28 -3.34 -10.83
CA VAL A 851 20.76 -3.59 -9.46
C VAL A 851 21.38 -4.98 -9.28
N PHE A 852 20.80 -6.02 -9.88
CA PHE A 852 21.28 -7.41 -9.71
C PHE A 852 22.42 -7.78 -10.67
N LEU A 853 22.50 -7.23 -11.89
CA LEU A 853 23.53 -7.56 -12.87
C LEU A 853 24.97 -7.36 -12.33
N PRO A 854 25.31 -6.27 -11.60
CA PRO A 854 26.65 -6.10 -11.01
C PRO A 854 27.01 -7.13 -9.93
N ILE A 855 26.02 -7.82 -9.35
CA ILE A 855 26.21 -8.87 -8.34
C ILE A 855 26.28 -10.25 -9.03
N VAL A 856 25.33 -10.52 -9.93
CA VAL A 856 25.19 -11.79 -10.65
C VAL A 856 26.34 -12.00 -11.62
N PHE A 857 26.75 -11.00 -12.40
CA PHE A 857 27.75 -11.16 -13.46
C PHE A 857 29.13 -11.60 -12.92
N PRO A 858 29.71 -11.00 -11.84
CA PRO A 858 30.92 -11.52 -11.21
C PRO A 858 30.76 -12.92 -10.63
N ILE A 859 29.61 -13.27 -10.03
CA ILE A 859 29.37 -14.59 -9.44
C ILE A 859 29.26 -15.65 -10.54
N CYS A 860 28.55 -15.38 -11.64
CA CYS A 860 28.49 -16.27 -12.81
C CYS A 860 29.88 -16.47 -13.43
N ILE A 861 30.69 -15.42 -13.56
CA ILE A 861 32.07 -15.52 -14.04
C ILE A 861 32.94 -16.35 -13.07
N ALA A 862 32.85 -16.12 -11.76
CA ALA A 862 33.60 -16.88 -10.76
C ALA A 862 33.21 -18.37 -10.74
N THR A 863 31.92 -18.68 -10.88
CA THR A 863 31.41 -20.05 -10.97
C THR A 863 31.84 -20.73 -12.28
N GLY A 864 31.74 -20.03 -13.41
CA GLY A 864 32.22 -20.53 -14.71
C GLY A 864 33.74 -20.79 -14.73
N LEU A 865 34.54 -19.88 -14.18
CA LEU A 865 35.98 -20.06 -13.99
C LEU A 865 36.31 -21.21 -13.04
N SER A 866 35.50 -21.42 -11.99
CA SER A 866 35.66 -22.54 -11.07
C SER A 866 35.34 -23.87 -11.75
N PHE A 867 34.27 -23.93 -12.54
CA PHE A 867 33.90 -25.11 -13.33
C PHE A 867 34.94 -25.43 -14.41
N TYR A 868 35.46 -24.42 -15.11
CA TYR A 868 36.54 -24.55 -16.10
C TYR A 868 37.86 -25.03 -15.48
N ARG A 869 38.21 -24.55 -14.27
CA ARG A 869 39.37 -25.06 -13.51
C ARG A 869 39.14 -26.49 -13.05
N LEU A 870 37.93 -26.84 -12.61
CA LEU A 870 37.58 -28.19 -12.18
C LEU A 870 37.65 -29.18 -13.36
N SER A 871 37.11 -28.81 -14.53
CA SER A 871 37.15 -29.65 -15.73
C SER A 871 38.56 -29.84 -16.28
N ILE A 872 39.41 -28.79 -16.31
CA ILE A 872 40.84 -28.95 -16.62
C ILE A 872 41.53 -29.87 -15.61
N THR A 873 41.24 -29.74 -14.31
CA THR A 873 41.84 -30.58 -13.26
C THR A 873 41.38 -32.06 -13.36
N TRP A 874 40.21 -32.32 -13.94
CA TRP A 874 39.72 -33.65 -14.29
C TRP A 874 40.32 -34.19 -15.59
N LEU A 875 40.41 -33.36 -16.63
CA LEU A 875 40.96 -33.74 -17.95
C LEU A 875 42.48 -33.98 -17.91
N THR A 876 43.21 -33.26 -17.07
CA THR A 876 44.66 -33.48 -16.84
C THR A 876 44.96 -34.69 -15.94
N ARG A 877 43.93 -35.38 -15.42
CA ARG A 877 44.07 -36.56 -14.55
C ARG A 877 44.51 -37.83 -15.31
N SER A 878 44.66 -37.75 -16.63
CA SER A 878 45.14 -38.81 -17.53
C SER A 878 46.57 -38.58 -18.06
N TRP A 879 47.25 -37.50 -17.66
CA TRP A 879 48.60 -37.12 -18.15
C TRP A 879 49.49 -36.56 -17.03
N LEU A 880 49.58 -37.25 -15.88
CA LEU A 880 50.61 -37.03 -14.85
C LEU A 880 50.73 -38.21 -13.87
#